data_AF-A0AAU7XFU2-F1
#
_entry.id   AF-A0AAU7XFU2-F1
#
_cell.length_a   1.000
_cell.length_b   1.000
_cell.length_c   1.000
_cell.angle_alpha   90.00
_cell.angle_beta   90.00
_cell.angle_gamma   90.00
#
_symmetry.space_group_name_H-M   'P 1'
#
loop_
_entity.id
_entity.type
_entity.pdbx_description
1 polymer ?
#
loop_
_entity_poly.entity_id
_entity_poly.type
_entity_poly.pdbx_seq_one_letter_code
_entity_poly.pdbx_strand_id
1 'polypeptide(L)'
;MAVDDLYDRLTGLGLVYGPRMRGLRRLRVRGAGDDRIVVAEIEAPDGATEAAVFDAALQATLALDPDLGDGAPPLPYALDEVTLHGPLPKRAIAVVRLAAGSGPAVRKVDLDIAAEDGTIFAALRGLAGRAATELRGTDDAAVAGHANRSEIPAAGTGTILLTPVWEPATPAGERPWPAANEAVAVLGDGPIAEAFAHALPDARRLILPAGADEAEVARRIGDLGALDHLVWALGDPGGDGRPAPGLVTGQEDGVLRGFRIAKALIALGYATRPFGWTTTTVAAAPTRGDEPIDPTHASIHGLLGSLAKEFSPAWRLRVLDLPRAGSDASAAALVAAALRATEDPGGDVLALRDGGWLRRALVPSRFAAPTAPVYRDDGVYVVLGGAGGIGAVWTEHVVRRHGARVAWIGRRAEDDGIRAVIARIGKVGPAPIYIAADATDPAAMERVRDTVRDRLGPVTGIVHSALVLQDASLARMDEATFRAALAAKVDASVHLAAAFAREPLETAIFFSSMMSFAKSAGQANYAAGCTFVDAFAHAFGHATGIPAKIINWGFWGSVGVVATDIHRERMRRYGFGSVEPEEGMAALETLLAAPVGQVAFLKTERALTRDVDGVTDDTLIALPNQAPPVLAGLELFGRTRHG
;
A
#
# COMPACT_ATOMS: atom_id res chain seq x y z
N MET A 1 -43.19 -4.59 3.06
CA MET A 1 -42.85 -4.32 1.66
C MET A 1 -42.30 -5.62 1.10
N ALA A 2 -42.81 -6.11 -0.03
CA ALA A 2 -42.19 -7.26 -0.69
C ALA A 2 -40.89 -6.82 -1.38
N VAL A 3 -39.94 -7.74 -1.55
CA VAL A 3 -38.67 -7.43 -2.22
C VAL A 3 -38.90 -7.07 -3.69
N ASP A 4 -39.83 -7.77 -4.36
CA ASP A 4 -40.18 -7.49 -5.74
C ASP A 4 -40.76 -6.07 -5.90
N ASP A 5 -41.62 -5.63 -4.96
CA ASP A 5 -42.15 -4.25 -4.95
C ASP A 5 -41.02 -3.20 -4.88
N LEU A 6 -39.96 -3.47 -4.11
CA LEU A 6 -38.81 -2.58 -4.01
C LEU A 6 -38.06 -2.52 -5.35
N TYR A 7 -37.76 -3.66 -5.96
CA TYR A 7 -37.06 -3.68 -7.25
C TYR A 7 -37.89 -3.09 -8.39
N ASP A 8 -39.22 -3.23 -8.36
CA ASP A 8 -40.11 -2.59 -9.32
C ASP A 8 -40.10 -1.06 -9.17
N ARG A 9 -40.13 -0.55 -7.93
CA ARG A 9 -39.98 0.89 -7.65
C ARG A 9 -38.62 1.42 -8.11
N LEU A 10 -37.54 0.70 -7.85
CA LEU A 10 -36.19 1.07 -8.32
C LEU A 10 -36.10 1.10 -9.85
N THR A 11 -36.70 0.11 -10.51
CA THR A 11 -36.81 0.06 -11.97
C THR A 11 -37.59 1.27 -12.51
N GLY A 12 -38.69 1.66 -11.84
CA GLY A 12 -39.46 2.87 -12.16
C GLY A 12 -38.65 4.17 -12.03
N LEU A 13 -37.65 4.20 -11.14
CA LEU A 13 -36.71 5.31 -10.97
C LEU A 13 -35.50 5.25 -11.93
N GLY A 14 -35.45 4.27 -12.84
CA GLY A 14 -34.35 4.08 -13.79
C GLY A 14 -33.16 3.29 -13.23
N LEU A 15 -33.25 2.74 -12.02
CA LEU A 15 -32.23 1.91 -11.40
C LEU A 15 -32.50 0.43 -11.70
N VAL A 16 -31.95 -0.06 -12.82
CA VAL A 16 -32.15 -1.44 -13.28
C VAL A 16 -31.02 -2.35 -12.76
N TYR A 17 -31.32 -3.12 -11.71
CA TYR A 17 -30.38 -4.12 -11.17
C TYR A 17 -30.52 -5.46 -11.88
N GLY A 18 -29.41 -5.97 -12.41
CA GLY A 18 -29.33 -7.31 -13.01
C GLY A 18 -29.38 -8.45 -11.97
N PRO A 19 -29.61 -9.71 -12.38
CA PRO A 19 -29.81 -10.83 -11.45
C PRO A 19 -28.68 -11.06 -10.43
N ARG A 20 -27.42 -10.73 -10.80
CA ARG A 20 -26.25 -10.85 -9.92
C ARG A 20 -26.16 -9.75 -8.85
N MET A 21 -26.91 -8.67 -9.00
CA MET A 21 -26.98 -7.55 -8.06
C MET A 21 -28.29 -7.55 -7.24
N ARG A 22 -29.16 -8.56 -7.43
CA ARG A 22 -30.41 -8.72 -6.68
C ARG A 22 -30.21 -9.68 -5.50
N GLY A 23 -29.52 -9.22 -4.46
CA GLY A 23 -29.18 -10.02 -3.28
C GLY A 23 -30.26 -10.07 -2.19
N LEU A 24 -31.29 -9.22 -2.24
CA LEU A 24 -32.35 -9.17 -1.23
C LEU A 24 -33.28 -10.38 -1.36
N ARG A 25 -33.55 -11.06 -0.25
CA ARG A 25 -34.45 -12.24 -0.19
C ARG A 25 -35.72 -11.96 0.58
N ARG A 26 -35.61 -11.27 1.71
CA ARG A 26 -36.75 -10.80 2.49
C ARG A 26 -36.48 -9.41 3.01
N LEU A 27 -37.53 -8.63 3.15
CA LEU A 27 -37.47 -7.29 3.70
C LEU A 27 -38.66 -7.06 4.62
N ARG A 28 -38.39 -6.54 5.82
CA ARG A 28 -39.41 -6.12 6.78
C ARG A 28 -39.13 -4.70 7.23
N VAL A 29 -40.18 -3.90 7.28
CA VAL A 29 -40.14 -2.54 7.82
C VAL A 29 -40.98 -2.55 9.09
N ARG A 30 -40.40 -2.10 10.20
CA ARG A 30 -41.08 -1.96 11.50
C ARG A 30 -41.01 -0.50 11.94
N GLY A 31 -42.05 -0.02 12.61
CA GLY A 31 -42.13 1.36 13.12
C GLY A 31 -42.75 2.34 12.11
N ALA A 32 -42.91 3.59 12.53
CA ALA A 32 -43.45 4.70 11.74
C ALA A 32 -42.66 5.98 12.04
N GLY A 33 -42.62 6.92 11.09
CA GLY A 33 -41.85 8.16 11.23
C GLY A 33 -40.35 7.88 11.42
N ASP A 34 -39.75 8.55 12.42
CA ASP A 34 -38.32 8.51 12.70
C ASP A 34 -37.85 7.21 13.39
N ASP A 35 -38.78 6.42 13.94
CA ASP A 35 -38.50 5.12 14.60
C ASP A 35 -38.54 3.94 13.60
N ARG A 36 -38.47 4.21 12.30
CA ARG A 36 -38.50 3.17 11.26
C ARG A 36 -37.19 2.39 11.22
N ILE A 37 -37.34 1.06 11.22
CA ILE A 37 -36.26 0.09 11.10
C ILE A 37 -36.55 -0.85 9.93
N VAL A 38 -35.59 -1.01 9.03
CA VAL A 38 -35.61 -2.04 7.99
C VAL A 38 -34.74 -3.20 8.44
N VAL A 39 -35.24 -4.41 8.30
CA VAL A 39 -34.46 -5.64 8.43
C VAL A 39 -34.57 -6.42 7.13
N ALA A 40 -33.45 -6.68 6.49
CA ALA A 40 -33.38 -7.39 5.22
C ALA A 40 -32.50 -8.65 5.31
N GLU A 41 -33.02 -9.78 4.84
CA GLU A 41 -32.23 -11.00 4.60
C GLU A 41 -31.57 -10.88 3.22
N ILE A 42 -30.25 -11.05 3.18
CA ILE A 42 -29.41 -10.97 1.99
C ILE A 42 -28.80 -12.33 1.72
N GLU A 43 -28.82 -12.76 0.46
CA GLU A 43 -28.10 -13.92 -0.02
C GLU A 43 -27.42 -13.59 -1.35
N ALA A 44 -26.09 -13.65 -1.36
CA ALA A 44 -25.27 -13.43 -2.54
C ALA A 44 -25.66 -14.43 -3.65
N PRO A 45 -26.03 -13.95 -4.86
CA PRO A 45 -26.28 -14.83 -5.99
C PRO A 45 -25.04 -15.66 -6.37
N ASP A 46 -25.24 -16.78 -7.06
CA ASP A 46 -24.13 -17.64 -7.49
C ASP A 46 -23.12 -16.86 -8.37
N GLY A 47 -21.85 -16.90 -7.96
CA GLY A 47 -20.75 -16.17 -8.60
C GLY A 47 -20.67 -14.67 -8.26
N ALA A 48 -21.46 -14.18 -7.30
CA ALA A 48 -21.37 -12.81 -6.81
C ALA A 48 -20.23 -12.63 -5.78
N THR A 49 -19.67 -11.42 -5.74
CA THR A 49 -18.58 -11.02 -4.84
C THR A 49 -19.13 -10.48 -3.52
N GLU A 50 -18.26 -10.25 -2.52
CA GLU A 50 -18.62 -9.56 -1.26
C GLU A 50 -19.26 -8.19 -1.51
N ALA A 51 -18.87 -7.51 -2.60
CA ALA A 51 -19.46 -6.24 -3.01
C ALA A 51 -20.95 -6.34 -3.32
N ALA A 52 -21.45 -7.50 -3.78
CA ALA A 52 -22.87 -7.71 -4.03
C ALA A 52 -23.68 -7.84 -2.73
N VAL A 53 -23.08 -8.38 -1.67
CA VAL A 53 -23.71 -8.42 -0.33
C VAL A 53 -23.80 -7.00 0.24
N PHE A 54 -22.72 -6.24 0.11
CA PHE A 54 -22.68 -4.85 0.54
C PHE A 54 -23.66 -3.97 -0.25
N ASP A 55 -23.72 -4.12 -1.57
CA ASP A 55 -24.66 -3.39 -2.43
C ASP A 55 -26.12 -3.75 -2.09
N ALA A 56 -26.44 -5.04 -1.88
CA ALA A 56 -27.77 -5.44 -1.43
C ALA A 56 -28.14 -4.82 -0.07
N ALA A 57 -27.19 -4.65 0.84
CA ALA A 57 -27.40 -3.95 2.10
C ALA A 57 -27.67 -2.45 1.90
N LEU A 58 -27.00 -1.81 0.94
CA LEU A 58 -27.29 -0.43 0.54
C LEU A 58 -28.67 -0.30 -0.11
N GLN A 59 -29.07 -1.24 -0.97
CA GLN A 59 -30.41 -1.28 -1.55
C GLN A 59 -31.50 -1.35 -0.47
N ALA A 60 -31.27 -2.07 0.63
CA ALA A 60 -32.21 -2.16 1.76
C ALA A 60 -32.47 -0.80 2.42
N THR A 61 -31.51 0.15 2.34
CA THR A 61 -31.68 1.49 2.92
C THR A 61 -32.81 2.27 2.26
N LEU A 62 -33.09 1.99 0.97
CA LEU A 62 -34.13 2.65 0.20
C LEU A 62 -35.52 2.25 0.69
N ALA A 63 -35.66 1.07 1.30
CA ALA A 63 -36.94 0.63 1.86
C ALA A 63 -37.36 1.38 3.13
N LEU A 64 -36.49 2.22 3.71
CA LEU A 64 -36.89 3.14 4.76
C LEU A 64 -37.81 4.24 4.19
N ASP A 65 -37.71 4.55 2.89
CA ASP A 65 -38.42 5.67 2.25
C ASP A 65 -39.90 5.31 2.01
N PRO A 66 -40.86 5.97 2.69
CA PRO A 66 -42.28 5.75 2.38
C PRO A 66 -42.64 6.14 0.95
N ASP A 67 -41.96 7.15 0.42
CA ASP A 67 -42.32 7.84 -0.83
C ASP A 67 -41.44 7.37 -1.99
N LEU A 68 -40.72 6.24 -1.81
CA LEU A 68 -39.88 5.64 -2.84
C LEU A 68 -40.69 5.37 -4.12
N GLY A 69 -40.38 6.12 -5.19
CA GLY A 69 -41.09 6.06 -6.46
C GLY A 69 -41.68 7.40 -6.90
N ASP A 70 -41.85 8.35 -5.99
CA ASP A 70 -42.29 9.71 -6.28
C ASP A 70 -41.07 10.65 -6.35
N GLY A 71 -40.52 10.85 -7.56
CA GLY A 71 -39.41 11.78 -7.80
C GLY A 71 -38.14 11.12 -8.33
N ALA A 72 -36.99 11.75 -8.10
CA ALA A 72 -35.69 11.23 -8.55
C ALA A 72 -35.03 10.34 -7.48
N PRO A 73 -34.25 9.32 -7.86
CA PRO A 73 -33.63 8.42 -6.89
C PRO A 73 -32.71 9.19 -5.93
N PRO A 74 -32.71 8.87 -4.62
CA PRO A 74 -31.78 9.45 -3.67
C PRO A 74 -30.38 8.91 -3.97
N LEU A 75 -29.43 9.83 -4.19
CA LEU A 75 -28.02 9.49 -4.41
C LEU A 75 -27.25 9.66 -3.09
N PRO A 76 -26.54 8.62 -2.63
CA PRO A 76 -25.64 8.75 -1.50
C PRO A 76 -24.49 9.70 -1.89
N TYR A 77 -24.12 10.60 -0.99
CA TYR A 77 -23.05 11.58 -1.25
C TYR A 77 -22.08 11.79 -0.09
N ALA A 78 -22.45 11.39 1.13
CA ALA A 78 -21.60 11.48 2.31
C ALA A 78 -21.87 10.31 3.24
N LEU A 79 -20.88 9.97 4.06
CA LEU A 79 -20.91 8.90 5.04
C LEU A 79 -20.03 9.34 6.20
N ASP A 80 -20.56 9.28 7.42
CA ASP A 80 -19.86 9.78 8.59
C ASP A 80 -18.81 8.75 9.09
N GLU A 81 -19.13 7.45 9.04
CA GLU A 81 -18.22 6.38 9.46
C GLU A 81 -18.52 5.04 8.76
N VAL A 82 -17.47 4.26 8.47
CA VAL A 82 -17.53 2.82 8.13
C VAL A 82 -16.64 2.04 9.06
N THR A 83 -17.19 0.96 9.61
CA THR A 83 -16.49 0.01 10.47
C THR A 83 -16.59 -1.38 9.86
N LEU A 84 -15.45 -2.02 9.59
CA LEU A 84 -15.38 -3.40 9.11
C LEU A 84 -14.81 -4.30 10.20
N HIS A 85 -15.56 -5.33 10.57
CA HIS A 85 -15.19 -6.33 11.58
C HIS A 85 -14.70 -7.65 10.97
N GLY A 86 -14.84 -7.83 9.65
CA GLY A 86 -14.42 -9.04 8.94
C GLY A 86 -14.95 -9.11 7.50
N PRO A 87 -14.60 -10.16 6.73
CA PRO A 87 -15.13 -10.38 5.39
C PRO A 87 -16.65 -10.61 5.43
N LEU A 88 -17.36 -10.16 4.38
CA LEU A 88 -18.82 -10.28 4.35
C LEU A 88 -19.25 -11.70 3.99
N PRO A 89 -20.14 -12.34 4.78
CA PRO A 89 -20.64 -13.67 4.46
C PRO A 89 -21.57 -13.63 3.24
N LYS A 90 -21.67 -14.77 2.54
CA LYS A 90 -22.65 -14.93 1.44
C LYS A 90 -24.10 -14.78 1.89
N ARG A 91 -24.38 -14.96 3.19
CA ARG A 91 -25.70 -14.75 3.80
C ARG A 91 -25.57 -13.79 4.96
N ALA A 92 -26.36 -12.73 4.94
CA ALA A 92 -26.31 -11.67 5.95
C ALA A 92 -27.69 -11.11 6.25
N ILE A 93 -27.81 -10.44 7.39
CA ILE A 93 -28.94 -9.61 7.77
C ILE A 93 -28.47 -8.16 7.75
N ALA A 94 -29.11 -7.33 6.93
CA ALA A 94 -28.94 -5.88 6.98
C ALA A 94 -29.99 -5.26 7.91
N VAL A 95 -29.55 -4.45 8.87
CA VAL A 95 -30.42 -3.68 9.77
C VAL A 95 -30.20 -2.20 9.49
N VAL A 96 -31.22 -1.53 8.96
CA VAL A 96 -31.16 -0.11 8.61
C VAL A 96 -32.05 0.72 9.52
N ARG A 97 -31.53 1.85 9.99
CA ARG A 97 -32.21 2.79 10.88
C ARG A 97 -32.01 4.22 10.37
N LEU A 98 -32.93 5.11 10.71
CA LEU A 98 -32.69 6.54 10.52
C LEU A 98 -31.64 7.02 11.52
N ALA A 99 -30.67 7.78 11.03
CA ALA A 99 -29.64 8.37 11.87
C ALA A 99 -30.09 9.72 12.43
N ALA A 100 -29.48 10.15 13.55
CA ALA A 100 -29.74 11.46 14.12
C ALA A 100 -29.43 12.57 13.11
N GLY A 101 -30.31 13.58 13.03
CA GLY A 101 -30.18 14.68 12.06
C GLY A 101 -30.66 14.34 10.64
N SER A 102 -31.30 13.19 10.44
CA SER A 102 -32.10 12.95 9.21
C SER A 102 -33.27 13.93 9.16
N GLY A 103 -33.52 14.52 7.99
CA GLY A 103 -34.58 15.50 7.78
C GLY A 103 -35.14 15.48 6.35
N PRO A 104 -36.02 16.43 5.99
CA PRO A 104 -36.73 16.43 4.70
C PRO A 104 -35.83 16.64 3.48
N ALA A 105 -34.73 17.41 3.63
CA ALA A 105 -33.81 17.73 2.54
C ALA A 105 -32.63 16.74 2.43
N VAL A 106 -32.18 16.20 3.55
CA VAL A 106 -31.08 15.22 3.61
C VAL A 106 -31.48 14.08 4.49
N ARG A 107 -31.51 12.89 3.91
CA ARG A 107 -31.80 11.68 4.65
C ARG A 107 -30.51 11.04 5.13
N LYS A 108 -30.38 10.84 6.44
CA LYS A 108 -29.25 10.12 7.02
C LYS A 108 -29.69 8.75 7.56
N VAL A 109 -28.93 7.71 7.25
CA VAL A 109 -29.22 6.33 7.69
C VAL A 109 -27.99 5.66 8.30
N ASP A 110 -28.25 4.83 9.30
CA ASP A 110 -27.28 3.90 9.86
C ASP A 110 -27.61 2.49 9.35
N LEU A 111 -26.58 1.73 8.94
CA LEU A 111 -26.73 0.39 8.39
C LEU A 111 -25.76 -0.56 9.10
N ASP A 112 -26.25 -1.68 9.65
CA ASP A 112 -25.41 -2.80 10.10
C ASP A 112 -25.62 -4.01 9.20
N ILE A 113 -24.53 -4.72 8.88
CA ILE A 113 -24.53 -6.00 8.18
C ILE A 113 -24.06 -7.07 9.16
N ALA A 114 -24.92 -8.03 9.47
CA ALA A 114 -24.70 -9.02 10.52
C ALA A 114 -25.02 -10.46 10.10
N ALA A 115 -24.55 -11.46 10.84
CA ALA A 115 -25.04 -12.84 10.77
C ALA A 115 -26.44 -12.98 11.39
N GLU A 116 -27.07 -14.15 11.18
CA GLU A 116 -28.34 -14.51 11.83
C GLU A 116 -28.27 -14.51 13.36
N ASP A 117 -27.09 -14.75 13.94
CA ASP A 117 -26.85 -14.71 15.38
C ASP A 117 -26.62 -13.28 15.93
N GLY A 118 -26.60 -12.26 15.05
CA GLY A 118 -26.42 -10.86 15.39
C GLY A 118 -24.98 -10.37 15.38
N THR A 119 -24.00 -11.23 15.08
CA THR A 119 -22.59 -10.83 14.92
C THR A 119 -22.44 -9.84 13.77
N ILE A 120 -21.94 -8.64 14.03
CA ILE A 120 -21.78 -7.58 13.03
C ILE A 120 -20.49 -7.80 12.23
N PHE A 121 -20.57 -7.79 10.89
CA PHE A 121 -19.43 -7.82 9.97
C PHE A 121 -19.07 -6.43 9.43
N ALA A 122 -20.06 -5.57 9.24
CA ALA A 122 -19.85 -4.19 8.82
C ALA A 122 -20.90 -3.26 9.42
N ALA A 123 -20.52 -2.03 9.73
CA ALA A 123 -21.42 -0.97 10.18
C ALA A 123 -21.12 0.34 9.43
N LEU A 124 -22.18 1.01 9.00
CA LEU A 124 -22.18 2.32 8.36
C LEU A 124 -22.96 3.26 9.26
N ARG A 125 -22.40 4.45 9.51
CA ARG A 125 -23.06 5.50 10.30
C ARG A 125 -23.20 6.77 9.49
N GLY A 126 -24.37 7.37 9.57
CA GLY A 126 -24.66 8.68 8.97
C GLY A 126 -24.57 8.71 7.44
N LEU A 127 -24.91 7.60 6.75
CA LEU A 127 -24.98 7.57 5.30
C LEU A 127 -26.04 8.56 4.82
N ALA A 128 -25.60 9.62 4.15
CA ALA A 128 -26.44 10.74 3.71
C ALA A 128 -26.79 10.63 2.23
N GLY A 129 -28.09 10.67 1.93
CA GLY A 129 -28.64 10.71 0.57
C GLY A 129 -29.50 11.94 0.31
N ARG A 130 -29.53 12.39 -0.96
CA ARG A 130 -30.37 13.50 -1.45
C ARG A 130 -30.91 13.20 -2.85
N ALA A 131 -32.09 13.73 -3.19
CA ALA A 131 -32.77 13.46 -4.46
C ALA A 131 -32.03 14.08 -5.65
N ALA A 132 -31.94 13.36 -6.78
CA ALA A 132 -31.14 13.80 -7.92
C ALA A 132 -31.62 15.12 -8.60
N THR A 133 -32.85 15.57 -8.35
CA THR A 133 -33.39 16.84 -8.87
C THR A 133 -32.79 18.07 -8.19
N GLU A 134 -32.30 17.96 -6.95
CA GLU A 134 -31.66 19.07 -6.22
C GLU A 134 -30.20 19.29 -6.63
N LEU A 135 -29.59 18.33 -7.34
CA LEU A 135 -28.23 18.44 -7.86
C LEU A 135 -28.11 19.43 -9.04
N ARG A 136 -29.22 19.87 -9.64
CA ARG A 136 -29.22 20.75 -10.83
C ARG A 136 -29.53 22.23 -10.55
N GLY A 137 -29.48 22.67 -9.30
CA GLY A 137 -29.78 24.06 -8.97
C GLY A 137 -29.30 24.48 -7.59
N THR A 138 -28.00 24.50 -7.35
CA THR A 138 -27.41 25.40 -6.35
C THR A 138 -26.11 25.96 -6.91
N ASP A 139 -26.08 27.29 -7.00
CA ASP A 139 -24.90 28.11 -7.23
C ASP A 139 -23.78 27.77 -6.22
N ASP A 140 -22.55 28.18 -6.56
CA ASP A 140 -21.25 28.08 -5.85
C ASP A 140 -21.21 28.55 -4.36
N ALA A 141 -22.31 28.51 -3.60
CA ALA A 141 -22.41 29.04 -2.24
C ALA A 141 -22.81 28.02 -1.15
N ALA A 142 -23.11 26.75 -1.46
CA ALA A 142 -23.56 25.75 -0.47
C ALA A 142 -22.49 24.75 0.02
N VAL A 143 -21.20 25.08 -0.15
CA VAL A 143 -20.07 24.34 0.49
C VAL A 143 -19.79 24.86 1.91
N ALA A 144 -20.48 25.91 2.36
CA ALA A 144 -20.34 26.48 3.69
C ALA A 144 -21.53 26.09 4.58
N GLY A 145 -21.32 25.12 5.48
CA GLY A 145 -22.16 24.97 6.66
C GLY A 145 -22.88 23.64 6.81
N HIS A 146 -22.13 22.56 7.06
CA HIS A 146 -22.58 21.51 7.99
C HIS A 146 -21.38 21.11 8.86
N ALA A 147 -21.12 22.00 9.84
CA ALA A 147 -20.33 21.69 11.00
C ALA A 147 -21.11 20.71 11.88
N ASN A 148 -20.92 19.43 11.61
CA ASN A 148 -20.85 18.43 12.67
C ASN A 148 -19.72 17.46 12.30
N ARG A 149 -18.53 18.06 12.15
CA ARG A 149 -17.28 17.33 12.37
C ARG A 149 -17.39 16.82 13.80
N SER A 150 -17.50 15.51 13.98
CA SER A 150 -16.93 14.94 15.21
C SER A 150 -15.54 15.57 15.31
N GLU A 151 -15.29 16.34 16.36
CA GLU A 151 -13.99 16.95 16.62
C GLU A 151 -12.99 15.81 16.86
N ILE A 152 -12.54 15.20 15.77
CA ILE A 152 -11.33 14.41 15.75
C ILE A 152 -10.22 15.46 15.79
N PRO A 153 -9.37 15.47 16.83
CA PRO A 153 -8.28 16.43 16.88
C PRO A 153 -7.47 16.27 15.58
N ALA A 154 -7.39 17.35 14.79
CA ALA A 154 -6.48 17.47 13.65
C ALA A 154 -5.17 16.81 14.07
N ALA A 155 -4.80 15.70 13.42
CA ALA A 155 -3.86 14.70 13.94
C ALA A 155 -2.80 15.37 14.82
N GLY A 156 -3.03 15.34 16.14
CA GLY A 156 -2.30 16.19 17.07
C GLY A 156 -0.81 15.86 17.07
N THR A 157 -0.01 16.68 17.73
CA THR A 157 1.38 16.30 18.06
C THR A 157 1.40 14.92 18.71
N GLY A 158 2.16 13.96 18.16
CA GLY A 158 2.17 12.59 18.66
C GLY A 158 2.52 11.53 17.62
N THR A 159 2.28 10.27 17.96
CA THR A 159 2.53 9.13 17.09
C THR A 159 1.32 8.84 16.21
N ILE A 160 1.53 8.53 14.93
CA ILE A 160 0.49 8.17 13.98
C ILE A 160 0.86 6.89 13.23
N LEU A 161 -0.14 6.03 13.03
CA LEU A 161 -0.11 4.92 12.10
C LEU A 161 -0.84 5.34 10.82
N LEU A 162 -0.25 5.04 9.68
CA LEU A 162 -0.80 5.32 8.35
C LEU A 162 -0.84 4.01 7.56
N THR A 163 -1.97 3.65 6.97
CA THR A 163 -2.06 2.48 6.08
C THR A 163 -1.97 2.96 4.64
N PRO A 164 -1.06 2.39 3.82
CA PRO A 164 -1.07 2.66 2.39
C PRO A 164 -2.30 2.01 1.74
N VAL A 165 -3.06 2.80 1.00
CA VAL A 165 -4.23 2.35 0.24
C VAL A 165 -4.09 2.76 -1.23
N TRP A 166 -4.85 2.09 -2.09
CA TRP A 166 -4.99 2.46 -3.49
C TRP A 166 -6.40 2.96 -3.74
N GLU A 167 -6.50 4.20 -4.22
CA GLU A 167 -7.75 4.89 -4.49
C GLU A 167 -7.97 4.99 -6.00
N PRO A 168 -9.22 4.92 -6.48
CA PRO A 168 -9.55 5.31 -7.84
C PRO A 168 -9.00 6.69 -8.19
N ALA A 169 -8.34 6.78 -9.33
CA ALA A 169 -7.82 8.01 -9.91
C ALA A 169 -8.40 8.19 -11.31
N THR A 170 -8.55 9.45 -11.71
CA THR A 170 -8.96 9.84 -13.07
C THR A 170 -7.87 10.66 -13.76
N PRO A 171 -6.66 10.10 -13.96
CA PRO A 171 -5.51 10.82 -14.50
C PRO A 171 -5.61 11.02 -16.01
N ALA A 172 -6.82 11.08 -16.59
CA ALA A 172 -6.97 11.20 -18.04
C ALA A 172 -6.71 12.64 -18.50
N GLY A 173 -5.54 12.87 -19.08
CA GLY A 173 -5.21 14.12 -19.76
C GLY A 173 -6.04 14.29 -21.04
N GLU A 174 -6.34 15.54 -21.38
CA GLU A 174 -7.09 15.88 -22.61
C GLU A 174 -6.37 15.43 -23.88
N ARG A 175 -5.02 15.40 -23.85
CA ARG A 175 -4.16 15.06 -24.97
C ARG A 175 -3.19 13.94 -24.58
N PRO A 176 -2.83 13.07 -25.52
CA PRO A 176 -1.77 12.10 -25.30
C PRO A 176 -0.43 12.82 -25.07
N TRP A 177 0.40 12.25 -24.22
CA TRP A 177 1.78 12.68 -23.98
C TRP A 177 2.70 11.45 -24.13
N PRO A 178 3.84 11.52 -24.82
CA PRO A 178 4.38 12.66 -25.59
C PRO A 178 3.45 13.13 -26.72
N ALA A 179 3.52 14.42 -27.06
CA ALA A 179 2.81 14.98 -28.20
C ALA A 179 3.47 14.57 -29.53
N ALA A 180 2.70 14.58 -30.62
CA ALA A 180 3.16 14.11 -31.93
C ALA A 180 4.36 14.89 -32.51
N ASN A 181 4.59 16.12 -32.05
CA ASN A 181 5.70 16.96 -32.50
C ASN A 181 6.96 16.84 -31.62
N GLU A 182 6.92 16.06 -30.54
CA GLU A 182 8.06 15.82 -29.66
C GLU A 182 9.02 14.80 -30.30
N ALA A 183 10.32 15.03 -30.15
CA ALA A 183 11.34 14.09 -30.59
C ALA A 183 11.46 12.94 -29.58
N VAL A 184 10.81 11.80 -29.84
CA VAL A 184 10.69 10.68 -28.88
C VAL A 184 11.72 9.58 -29.15
N ALA A 185 12.18 8.93 -28.08
CA ALA A 185 12.79 7.60 -28.13
C ALA A 185 11.97 6.58 -27.34
N VAL A 186 11.83 5.37 -27.88
CA VAL A 186 11.24 4.22 -27.19
C VAL A 186 12.35 3.21 -26.87
N LEU A 187 12.49 2.90 -25.59
CA LEU A 187 13.37 1.87 -25.02
C LEU A 187 12.51 0.77 -24.39
N GLY A 188 12.86 -0.48 -24.64
CA GLY A 188 12.18 -1.62 -24.08
C GLY A 188 12.00 -2.73 -25.10
N ASP A 189 11.55 -3.88 -24.61
CA ASP A 189 11.20 -5.04 -25.40
C ASP A 189 9.81 -5.58 -25.01
N GLY A 190 9.32 -6.53 -25.80
CA GLY A 190 8.03 -7.17 -25.56
C GLY A 190 6.82 -6.35 -25.98
N PRO A 191 5.61 -6.85 -25.67
CA PRO A 191 4.36 -6.34 -26.26
C PRO A 191 4.07 -4.87 -25.98
N ILE A 192 4.43 -4.37 -24.80
CA ILE A 192 4.19 -2.97 -24.40
C ILE A 192 5.11 -2.02 -25.17
N ALA A 193 6.41 -2.33 -25.28
CA ALA A 193 7.35 -1.51 -26.04
C ALA A 193 6.98 -1.47 -27.53
N GLU A 194 6.58 -2.60 -28.10
CA GLU A 194 6.09 -2.68 -29.49
C GLU A 194 4.81 -1.87 -29.70
N ALA A 195 3.87 -1.92 -28.76
CA ALA A 195 2.65 -1.13 -28.81
C ALA A 195 2.94 0.39 -28.70
N PHE A 196 3.90 0.81 -27.88
CA PHE A 196 4.33 2.23 -27.84
C PHE A 196 4.92 2.69 -29.16
N ALA A 197 5.79 1.89 -29.77
CA ALA A 197 6.38 2.25 -31.06
C ALA A 197 5.38 2.25 -32.21
N HIS A 198 4.36 1.39 -32.15
CA HIS A 198 3.25 1.44 -33.11
C HIS A 198 2.39 2.71 -32.92
N ALA A 199 2.12 3.09 -31.67
CA ALA A 199 1.33 4.27 -31.34
C ALA A 199 2.09 5.59 -31.60
N LEU A 200 3.43 5.54 -31.62
CA LEU A 200 4.34 6.67 -31.86
C LEU A 200 5.24 6.35 -33.07
N PRO A 201 4.72 6.41 -34.30
CA PRO A 201 5.43 5.90 -35.49
C PRO A 201 6.72 6.65 -35.82
N ASP A 202 6.83 7.93 -35.42
CA ASP A 202 8.04 8.75 -35.61
C ASP A 202 9.07 8.58 -34.48
N ALA A 203 8.76 7.79 -33.44
CA ALA A 203 9.67 7.57 -32.33
C ALA A 203 10.89 6.73 -32.76
N ARG A 204 12.07 7.17 -32.33
CA ARG A 204 13.32 6.44 -32.56
C ARG A 204 13.42 5.25 -31.60
N ARG A 205 13.88 4.10 -32.07
CA ARG A 205 14.17 2.96 -31.19
C ARG A 205 15.52 3.15 -30.51
N LEU A 206 15.53 3.16 -29.18
CA LEU A 206 16.74 3.12 -28.39
C LEU A 206 17.02 1.67 -28.00
N ILE A 207 18.15 1.12 -28.47
CA ILE A 207 18.61 -0.21 -28.11
C ILE A 207 19.84 -0.06 -27.21
N LEU A 208 19.73 -0.59 -26.00
CA LEU A 208 20.82 -0.63 -25.02
C LEU A 208 21.23 -2.09 -24.79
N PRO A 209 22.47 -2.47 -25.13
CA PRO A 209 23.00 -3.81 -24.85
C PRO A 209 22.88 -4.19 -23.37
N ALA A 210 22.77 -5.48 -23.09
CA ALA A 210 22.88 -5.99 -21.73
C ALA A 210 24.24 -5.60 -21.13
N GLY A 211 24.24 -5.08 -19.90
CA GLY A 211 25.46 -4.62 -19.23
C GLY A 211 26.08 -3.34 -19.79
N ALA A 212 25.39 -2.57 -20.64
CA ALA A 212 25.86 -1.27 -21.08
C ALA A 212 26.12 -0.34 -19.87
N ASP A 213 27.32 0.24 -19.82
CA ASP A 213 27.72 1.19 -18.78
C ASP A 213 27.19 2.60 -19.07
N GLU A 214 27.44 3.54 -18.14
CA GLU A 214 27.01 4.94 -18.27
C GLU A 214 27.47 5.59 -19.59
N ALA A 215 28.71 5.31 -20.02
CA ALA A 215 29.30 5.92 -21.21
C ALA A 215 28.66 5.38 -22.50
N GLU A 216 28.44 4.07 -22.59
CA GLU A 216 27.75 3.46 -23.72
C GLU A 216 26.29 3.91 -23.78
N VAL A 217 25.59 4.02 -22.63
CA VAL A 217 24.22 4.55 -22.60
C VAL A 217 24.19 6.01 -23.08
N ALA A 218 25.13 6.87 -22.64
CA ALA A 218 25.23 8.25 -23.11
C ALA A 218 25.52 8.32 -24.61
N ARG A 219 26.42 7.47 -25.13
CA ARG A 219 26.73 7.41 -26.56
C ARG A 219 25.49 7.01 -27.37
N ARG A 220 24.75 5.98 -26.94
CA ARG A 220 23.53 5.51 -27.62
C ARG A 220 22.42 6.54 -27.64
N ILE A 221 22.21 7.26 -26.53
CA ILE A 221 21.25 8.37 -26.49
C ILE A 221 21.74 9.52 -27.38
N GLY A 222 23.04 9.84 -27.36
CA GLY A 222 23.65 10.88 -28.19
C GLY A 222 23.54 10.61 -29.70
N ASP A 223 23.70 9.37 -30.13
CA ASP A 223 23.58 8.93 -31.54
C ASP A 223 22.17 9.21 -32.10
N LEU A 224 21.14 9.26 -31.25
CA LEU A 224 19.80 9.62 -31.68
C LEU A 224 19.68 11.10 -31.99
N GLY A 225 20.50 11.96 -31.39
CA GLY A 225 20.39 13.42 -31.45
C GLY A 225 19.54 14.00 -30.30
N ALA A 226 19.04 15.22 -30.47
CA ALA A 226 18.18 15.84 -29.45
C ALA A 226 16.86 15.07 -29.27
N LEU A 227 16.47 14.87 -28.03
CA LEU A 227 15.22 14.23 -27.59
C LEU A 227 14.42 15.24 -26.77
N ASP A 228 13.10 15.19 -26.89
CA ASP A 228 12.20 15.87 -25.97
C ASP A 228 11.65 14.89 -24.93
N HIS A 229 11.50 13.61 -25.30
CA HIS A 229 10.87 12.60 -24.45
C HIS A 229 11.50 11.21 -24.59
N LEU A 230 11.65 10.50 -23.47
CA LEU A 230 11.99 9.08 -23.41
C LEU A 230 10.81 8.24 -22.91
N VAL A 231 10.37 7.27 -23.70
CA VAL A 231 9.46 6.21 -23.27
C VAL A 231 10.29 4.97 -22.95
N TRP A 232 10.26 4.53 -21.70
CA TRP A 232 10.92 3.32 -21.24
C TRP A 232 9.88 2.29 -20.78
N ALA A 233 9.59 1.31 -21.63
CA ALA A 233 8.69 0.22 -21.32
C ALA A 233 9.49 -0.99 -20.81
N LEU A 234 9.41 -1.29 -19.52
CA LEU A 234 10.05 -2.47 -18.97
C LEU A 234 9.26 -3.72 -19.34
N GLY A 235 9.97 -4.77 -19.74
CA GLY A 235 9.40 -6.09 -19.99
C GLY A 235 8.79 -6.69 -18.72
N ASP A 236 7.83 -7.59 -18.91
CA ASP A 236 7.28 -8.44 -17.85
C ASP A 236 8.34 -9.48 -17.46
N PRO A 237 8.88 -9.45 -16.22
CA PRO A 237 9.85 -10.45 -15.78
C PRO A 237 9.22 -11.85 -15.62
N GLY A 238 7.90 -11.96 -15.51
CA GLY A 238 7.18 -13.24 -15.44
C GLY A 238 7.31 -13.99 -14.11
N GLY A 239 7.71 -13.32 -13.03
CA GLY A 239 7.86 -13.90 -11.69
C GLY A 239 6.53 -14.10 -10.95
N ASP A 240 6.51 -15.03 -10.01
CA ASP A 240 5.34 -15.38 -9.16
C ASP A 240 5.44 -14.84 -7.72
N GLY A 241 6.43 -13.98 -7.45
CA GLY A 241 6.68 -13.41 -6.14
C GLY A 241 7.52 -14.27 -5.19
N ARG A 242 7.90 -15.50 -5.58
CA ARG A 242 8.80 -16.32 -4.75
C ARG A 242 10.21 -15.74 -4.70
N PRO A 243 10.94 -15.88 -3.57
CA PRO A 243 12.34 -15.51 -3.50
C PRO A 243 13.15 -16.33 -4.51
N ALA A 244 13.72 -15.65 -5.51
CA ALA A 244 14.49 -16.29 -6.57
C ALA A 244 15.69 -15.41 -6.96
N PRO A 245 16.81 -16.00 -7.41
CA PRO A 245 17.96 -15.24 -7.91
C PRO A 245 17.60 -14.24 -9.02
N GLY A 246 16.56 -14.55 -9.81
CA GLY A 246 16.03 -13.68 -10.86
C GLY A 246 15.63 -12.28 -10.37
N LEU A 247 15.13 -12.16 -9.14
CA LEU A 247 14.75 -10.87 -8.55
C LEU A 247 15.95 -9.94 -8.35
N VAL A 248 17.11 -10.52 -8.03
CA VAL A 248 18.38 -9.80 -7.84
C VAL A 248 18.98 -9.46 -9.19
N THR A 249 19.12 -10.45 -10.09
CA THR A 249 19.71 -10.21 -11.42
C THR A 249 18.87 -9.25 -12.27
N GLY A 250 17.55 -9.25 -12.10
CA GLY A 250 16.64 -8.34 -12.79
C GLY A 250 16.85 -6.86 -12.46
N GLN A 251 17.55 -6.53 -11.35
CA GLN A 251 17.87 -5.12 -11.05
C GLN A 251 18.81 -4.49 -12.08
N GLU A 252 19.63 -5.28 -12.79
CA GLU A 252 20.52 -4.79 -13.85
C GLU A 252 19.77 -4.14 -14.99
N ASP A 253 18.69 -4.80 -15.45
CA ASP A 253 17.85 -4.32 -16.55
C ASP A 253 16.73 -3.39 -16.08
N GLY A 254 16.43 -3.44 -14.78
CA GLY A 254 15.53 -2.52 -14.10
C GLY A 254 16.24 -1.27 -13.58
N VAL A 255 16.29 -1.11 -12.25
CA VAL A 255 16.67 0.13 -11.60
C VAL A 255 18.10 0.61 -11.90
N LEU A 256 19.05 -0.30 -12.11
CA LEU A 256 20.43 0.08 -12.45
C LEU A 256 20.53 0.64 -13.86
N ARG A 257 19.76 0.09 -14.81
CA ARG A 257 19.58 0.69 -16.14
C ARG A 257 18.93 2.06 -16.02
N GLY A 258 17.91 2.22 -15.19
CA GLY A 258 17.29 3.51 -14.90
C GLY A 258 18.28 4.56 -14.36
N PHE A 259 19.14 4.14 -13.43
CA PHE A 259 20.22 4.99 -12.90
C PHE A 259 21.17 5.43 -14.02
N ARG A 260 21.66 4.49 -14.83
CA ARG A 260 22.58 4.77 -15.95
C ARG A 260 21.96 5.69 -17.00
N ILE A 261 20.68 5.51 -17.32
CA ILE A 261 19.93 6.40 -18.22
C ILE A 261 19.90 7.81 -17.65
N ALA A 262 19.56 7.98 -16.37
CA ALA A 262 19.50 9.29 -15.76
C ALA A 262 20.89 9.97 -15.73
N LYS A 263 21.96 9.22 -15.42
CA LYS A 263 23.34 9.71 -15.49
C LYS A 263 23.74 10.13 -16.90
N ALA A 264 23.43 9.31 -17.91
CA ALA A 264 23.66 9.63 -19.31
C ALA A 264 22.92 10.90 -19.75
N LEU A 265 21.65 11.06 -19.36
CA LEU A 265 20.88 12.27 -19.62
C LEU A 265 21.53 13.51 -18.99
N ILE A 266 22.00 13.41 -17.75
CA ILE A 266 22.74 14.49 -17.07
C ILE A 266 24.02 14.84 -17.85
N ALA A 267 24.82 13.83 -18.24
CA ALA A 267 26.07 14.02 -18.98
C ALA A 267 25.84 14.68 -20.36
N LEU A 268 24.71 14.39 -21.00
CA LEU A 268 24.27 15.00 -22.26
C LEU A 268 23.57 16.37 -22.07
N GLY A 269 23.60 16.94 -20.87
CA GLY A 269 23.04 18.27 -20.58
C GLY A 269 21.52 18.32 -20.49
N TYR A 270 20.83 17.19 -20.29
CA TYR A 270 19.37 17.19 -20.06
C TYR A 270 18.96 17.73 -18.69
N ALA A 271 19.87 17.80 -17.71
CA ALA A 271 19.56 18.20 -16.33
C ALA A 271 18.90 19.60 -16.20
N THR A 272 19.16 20.52 -17.14
CA THR A 272 18.68 21.91 -17.07
C THR A 272 17.70 22.28 -18.19
N ARG A 273 17.27 21.31 -19.01
CA ARG A 273 16.29 21.54 -20.10
C ARG A 273 14.98 20.81 -19.83
N PRO A 274 13.86 21.31 -20.37
CA PRO A 274 12.62 20.55 -20.40
C PRO A 274 12.84 19.16 -20.98
N PHE A 275 12.45 18.12 -20.25
CA PHE A 275 12.54 16.74 -20.70
C PHE A 275 11.39 15.90 -20.15
N GLY A 276 10.75 15.13 -21.02
CA GLY A 276 9.72 14.17 -20.65
C GLY A 276 10.28 12.76 -20.50
N TRP A 277 9.81 12.03 -19.49
CA TRP A 277 10.16 10.62 -19.33
C TRP A 277 8.94 9.83 -18.87
N THR A 278 8.47 8.90 -19.70
CA THR A 278 7.45 7.92 -19.32
C THR A 278 8.09 6.58 -19.07
N THR A 279 7.81 5.97 -17.93
CA THR A 279 8.23 4.61 -17.62
C THR A 279 7.03 3.74 -17.30
N THR A 280 6.98 2.54 -17.86
CA THR A 280 5.97 1.53 -17.53
C THR A 280 6.60 0.30 -16.90
N THR A 281 6.15 -0.08 -15.71
CA THR A 281 6.39 -1.40 -15.09
C THR A 281 5.18 -2.31 -15.32
N VAL A 282 5.34 -3.61 -15.10
CA VAL A 282 4.27 -4.61 -15.26
C VAL A 282 4.06 -5.32 -13.93
N ALA A 283 2.86 -5.23 -13.39
CA ALA A 283 2.40 -5.89 -12.17
C ALA A 283 3.37 -5.75 -10.98
N ALA A 284 4.04 -4.60 -10.83
CA ALA A 284 5.03 -4.40 -9.77
C ALA A 284 4.44 -3.74 -8.51
N ALA A 285 3.30 -3.07 -8.64
CA ALA A 285 2.63 -2.40 -7.52
C ALA A 285 1.63 -3.34 -6.81
N PRO A 286 1.70 -3.50 -5.47
CA PRO A 286 0.72 -4.26 -4.68
C PRO A 286 -0.58 -3.47 -4.53
N THR A 287 -1.41 -3.46 -5.58
CA THR A 287 -2.68 -2.72 -5.62
C THR A 287 -3.80 -3.34 -4.80
N ARG A 288 -3.77 -4.67 -4.63
CA ARG A 288 -4.70 -5.45 -3.83
C ARG A 288 -3.95 -6.50 -3.02
N GLY A 289 -4.53 -6.91 -1.88
CA GLY A 289 -3.88 -7.87 -0.97
C GLY A 289 -3.80 -9.31 -1.50
N ASP A 290 -4.64 -9.67 -2.48
CA ASP A 290 -4.74 -11.00 -3.08
C ASP A 290 -4.20 -11.05 -4.52
N GLU A 291 -3.68 -9.95 -5.03
CA GLU A 291 -3.17 -9.88 -6.40
C GLU A 291 -1.74 -10.43 -6.50
N PRO A 292 -1.46 -11.37 -7.43
CA PRO A 292 -0.10 -11.79 -7.71
C PRO A 292 0.71 -10.67 -8.37
N ILE A 293 1.77 -10.22 -7.71
CA ILE A 293 2.67 -9.18 -8.22
C ILE A 293 4.10 -9.70 -8.45
N ASP A 294 4.86 -8.98 -9.27
CA ASP A 294 6.28 -9.23 -9.52
C ASP A 294 7.12 -8.03 -9.02
N PRO A 295 7.87 -8.18 -7.90
CA PRO A 295 8.59 -7.07 -7.31
C PRO A 295 9.87 -6.69 -8.07
N THR A 296 10.28 -7.43 -9.11
CA THR A 296 11.57 -7.24 -9.81
C THR A 296 11.80 -5.78 -10.21
N HIS A 297 10.78 -5.09 -10.72
CA HIS A 297 10.91 -3.71 -11.19
C HIS A 297 10.37 -2.66 -10.20
N ALA A 298 9.95 -3.03 -8.99
CA ALA A 298 9.39 -2.09 -8.00
C ALA A 298 10.40 -1.03 -7.51
N SER A 299 11.71 -1.32 -7.57
CA SER A 299 12.78 -0.35 -7.29
C SER A 299 12.70 0.93 -8.14
N ILE A 300 12.13 0.83 -9.35
CA ILE A 300 12.01 1.94 -10.30
C ILE A 300 11.06 3.01 -9.78
N HIS A 301 10.01 2.62 -9.06
CA HIS A 301 9.06 3.57 -8.47
C HIS A 301 9.75 4.50 -7.46
N GLY A 302 10.69 3.97 -6.67
CA GLY A 302 11.51 4.74 -5.75
C GLY A 302 12.52 5.64 -6.45
N LEU A 303 13.28 5.10 -7.42
CA LEU A 303 14.25 5.86 -8.21
C LEU A 303 13.60 7.05 -8.92
N LEU A 304 12.57 6.79 -9.73
CA LEU A 304 11.94 7.84 -10.55
C LEU A 304 11.17 8.83 -9.69
N GLY A 305 10.58 8.42 -8.56
CA GLY A 305 9.95 9.39 -7.66
C GLY A 305 10.93 10.38 -7.07
N SER A 306 12.12 9.93 -6.65
CA SER A 306 13.19 10.84 -6.21
C SER A 306 13.70 11.75 -7.34
N LEU A 307 13.82 11.23 -8.56
CA LEU A 307 14.24 12.02 -9.71
C LEU A 307 13.22 13.09 -10.11
N ALA A 308 11.93 12.79 -10.00
CA ALA A 308 10.88 13.77 -10.28
C ALA A 308 11.04 15.00 -9.38
N LYS A 309 11.35 14.79 -8.09
CA LYS A 309 11.56 15.86 -7.13
C LYS A 309 12.91 16.57 -7.30
N GLU A 310 13.95 15.83 -7.66
CA GLU A 310 15.31 16.38 -7.79
C GLU A 310 15.49 17.24 -9.05
N PHE A 311 14.83 16.89 -10.16
CA PHE A 311 14.94 17.58 -11.44
C PHE A 311 13.71 18.42 -11.80
N SER A 312 12.72 18.55 -10.90
CA SER A 312 11.58 19.45 -11.11
C SER A 312 12.02 20.93 -11.12
N PRO A 313 11.45 21.79 -11.99
CA PRO A 313 10.42 21.49 -12.99
C PRO A 313 10.99 21.09 -14.37
N ALA A 314 12.32 20.94 -14.51
CA ALA A 314 12.95 20.65 -15.79
C ALA A 314 12.54 19.27 -16.33
N TRP A 315 12.46 18.25 -15.47
CA TRP A 315 12.02 16.92 -15.85
C TRP A 315 10.56 16.68 -15.44
N ARG A 316 9.76 16.23 -16.40
CA ARG A 316 8.40 15.72 -16.16
C ARG A 316 8.47 14.20 -16.27
N LEU A 317 8.27 13.51 -15.15
CA LEU A 317 8.34 12.05 -15.10
C LEU A 317 6.95 11.47 -14.88
N ARG A 318 6.58 10.46 -15.68
CA ARG A 318 5.36 9.67 -15.50
C ARG A 318 5.71 8.22 -15.29
N VAL A 319 5.31 7.69 -14.15
CA VAL A 319 5.58 6.31 -13.73
C VAL A 319 4.25 5.57 -13.69
N LEU A 320 4.11 4.56 -14.53
CA LEU A 320 2.88 3.80 -14.68
C LEU A 320 3.15 2.33 -14.36
N ASP A 321 2.27 1.68 -13.63
CA ASP A 321 2.30 0.24 -13.42
C ASP A 321 1.12 -0.42 -14.12
N LEU A 322 1.40 -1.19 -15.16
CA LEU A 322 0.41 -1.82 -16.02
C LEU A 322 0.12 -3.26 -15.59
N PRO A 323 -1.06 -3.81 -15.86
CA PRO A 323 -1.30 -5.24 -15.67
C PRO A 323 -0.54 -6.04 -16.75
N ARG A 324 -0.41 -7.35 -16.56
CA ARG A 324 0.16 -8.24 -17.58
C ARG A 324 -0.69 -8.22 -18.84
N ALA A 325 -0.05 -8.03 -19.99
CA ALA A 325 -0.75 -8.02 -21.27
C ALA A 325 -1.38 -9.39 -21.54
N GLY A 326 -2.66 -9.41 -21.93
CA GLY A 326 -3.38 -10.65 -22.22
C GLY A 326 -4.09 -11.30 -21.03
N SER A 327 -4.00 -10.76 -19.80
CA SER A 327 -4.92 -11.16 -18.72
C SER A 327 -6.33 -10.63 -19.00
N ASP A 328 -6.45 -9.32 -19.26
CA ASP A 328 -7.74 -8.62 -19.37
C ASP A 328 -7.77 -7.54 -20.48
N ALA A 329 -6.60 -7.12 -20.98
CA ALA A 329 -6.48 -6.10 -22.01
C ALA A 329 -5.30 -6.38 -22.96
N SER A 330 -5.43 -5.95 -24.22
CA SER A 330 -4.35 -6.02 -25.19
C SER A 330 -3.28 -4.97 -24.89
N ALA A 331 -2.02 -5.23 -25.28
CA ALA A 331 -0.94 -4.26 -25.15
C ALA A 331 -1.27 -2.90 -25.80
N ALA A 332 -1.97 -2.91 -26.94
CA ALA A 332 -2.41 -1.67 -27.61
C ALA A 332 -3.41 -0.87 -26.75
N ALA A 333 -4.35 -1.53 -26.08
CA ALA A 333 -5.30 -0.85 -25.20
C ALA A 333 -4.60 -0.28 -23.95
N LEU A 334 -3.66 -1.03 -23.37
CA LEU A 334 -2.87 -0.58 -22.23
C LEU A 334 -2.02 0.65 -22.59
N VAL A 335 -1.35 0.64 -23.75
CA VAL A 335 -0.58 1.79 -24.23
C VAL A 335 -1.47 2.99 -24.54
N ALA A 336 -2.66 2.78 -25.13
CA ALA A 336 -3.60 3.87 -25.38
C ALA A 336 -4.04 4.56 -24.08
N ALA A 337 -4.28 3.80 -23.01
CA ALA A 337 -4.55 4.34 -21.69
C ALA A 337 -3.32 5.06 -21.12
N ALA A 338 -2.13 4.45 -21.22
CA ALA A 338 -0.87 5.00 -20.71
C ALA A 338 -0.51 6.35 -21.35
N LEU A 339 -0.70 6.50 -22.66
CA LEU A 339 -0.43 7.76 -23.37
C LEU A 339 -1.33 8.90 -22.88
N ARG A 340 -2.54 8.60 -22.40
CA ARG A 340 -3.49 9.58 -21.85
C ARG A 340 -3.35 9.81 -20.35
N ALA A 341 -2.56 9.01 -19.64
CA ALA A 341 -2.33 9.22 -18.21
C ALA A 341 -1.50 10.49 -17.97
N THR A 342 -1.88 11.31 -16.99
CA THR A 342 -1.09 12.45 -16.53
C THR A 342 0.14 11.99 -15.76
N GLU A 343 1.17 12.82 -15.70
CA GLU A 343 2.20 12.68 -14.66
C GLU A 343 1.65 13.01 -13.27
N ASP A 344 2.32 12.49 -12.26
CA ASP A 344 2.19 12.98 -10.88
C ASP A 344 3.42 13.85 -10.55
N PRO A 345 3.25 15.14 -10.19
CA PRO A 345 4.38 16.03 -9.88
C PRO A 345 5.22 15.58 -8.68
N GLY A 346 4.66 14.80 -7.77
CA GLY A 346 5.36 14.16 -6.66
C GLY A 346 6.12 12.89 -7.07
N GLY A 347 6.02 12.48 -8.34
CA GLY A 347 6.65 11.28 -8.86
C GLY A 347 6.01 10.00 -8.34
N ASP A 348 4.74 10.04 -7.95
CA ASP A 348 3.96 8.86 -7.59
C ASP A 348 3.56 8.00 -8.78
N VAL A 349 3.47 6.71 -8.52
CA VAL A 349 3.09 5.71 -9.52
C VAL A 349 1.57 5.68 -9.66
N LEU A 350 1.10 5.66 -10.91
CA LEU A 350 -0.28 5.36 -11.24
C LEU A 350 -0.38 3.91 -11.70
N ALA A 351 -1.21 3.11 -11.05
CA ALA A 351 -1.40 1.71 -11.41
C ALA A 351 -2.70 1.54 -12.20
N LEU A 352 -2.66 0.84 -13.34
CA LEU A 352 -3.86 0.50 -14.11
C LEU A 352 -4.29 -0.91 -13.74
N ARG A 353 -5.52 -1.07 -13.22
CA ARG A 353 -6.12 -2.38 -12.88
C ARG A 353 -7.60 -2.36 -13.23
N ASP A 354 -8.11 -3.48 -13.77
CA ASP A 354 -9.52 -3.61 -14.19
C ASP A 354 -10.05 -2.47 -15.08
N GLY A 355 -9.17 -1.86 -15.89
CA GLY A 355 -9.51 -0.71 -16.75
C GLY A 355 -9.61 0.64 -16.03
N GLY A 356 -9.39 0.70 -14.71
CA GLY A 356 -9.35 1.92 -13.90
C GLY A 356 -7.94 2.26 -13.41
N TRP A 357 -7.63 3.56 -13.33
CA TRP A 357 -6.39 4.01 -12.72
C TRP A 357 -6.54 4.08 -11.20
N LEU A 358 -5.46 3.73 -10.51
CA LEU A 358 -5.34 3.79 -9.07
C LEU A 358 -4.14 4.66 -8.72
N ARG A 359 -4.30 5.50 -7.70
CA ARG A 359 -3.21 6.24 -7.06
C ARG A 359 -3.03 5.76 -5.64
N ARG A 360 -1.81 5.86 -5.13
CA ARG A 360 -1.51 5.48 -3.76
C ARG A 360 -1.75 6.65 -2.81
N ALA A 361 -2.28 6.35 -1.64
CA ALA A 361 -2.49 7.29 -0.56
C ALA A 361 -2.14 6.69 0.79
N LEU A 362 -1.93 7.53 1.79
CA LEU A 362 -1.67 7.16 3.17
C LEU A 362 -2.85 7.61 4.04
N VAL A 363 -3.54 6.65 4.63
CA VAL A 363 -4.75 6.90 5.44
C VAL A 363 -4.41 6.73 6.92
N PRO A 364 -4.59 7.77 7.77
CA PRO A 364 -4.60 7.64 9.22
C PRO A 364 -5.35 6.41 9.70
N SER A 365 -4.68 5.56 10.48
CA SER A 365 -5.20 4.26 10.86
C SER A 365 -5.17 4.04 12.36
N ARG A 366 -6.25 3.48 12.90
CA ARG A 366 -6.36 3.03 14.30
C ARG A 366 -6.74 1.55 14.31
N PHE A 367 -5.91 0.77 14.97
CA PHE A 367 -6.15 -0.66 15.19
C PHE A 367 -6.37 -0.92 16.66
N ALA A 368 -7.20 -1.91 16.97
CA ALA A 368 -7.33 -2.39 18.34
C ALA A 368 -5.99 -2.89 18.88
N ALA A 369 -5.77 -2.68 20.18
CA ALA A 369 -4.62 -3.26 20.84
C ALA A 369 -4.69 -4.81 20.79
N PRO A 370 -3.55 -5.50 20.62
CA PRO A 370 -3.52 -6.96 20.64
C PRO A 370 -4.11 -7.50 21.96
N THR A 371 -5.06 -8.42 21.86
CA THR A 371 -5.64 -9.12 23.02
C THR A 371 -4.94 -10.45 23.33
N ALA A 372 -4.07 -10.90 22.42
CA ALA A 372 -3.24 -12.10 22.56
C ALA A 372 -1.78 -11.78 22.20
N PRO A 373 -0.80 -12.57 22.69
CA PRO A 373 0.60 -12.42 22.31
C PRO A 373 0.79 -12.57 20.79
N VAL A 374 1.50 -11.61 20.18
CA VAL A 374 1.81 -11.60 18.73
C VAL A 374 3.13 -12.29 18.40
N TYR A 375 3.95 -12.55 19.42
CA TYR A 375 5.17 -13.34 19.33
C TYR A 375 4.98 -14.64 20.10
N ARG A 376 5.55 -15.72 19.58
CA ARG A 376 5.65 -16.98 20.32
C ARG A 376 6.64 -16.86 21.47
N ASP A 377 6.21 -17.28 22.66
CA ASP A 377 7.08 -17.48 23.81
C ASP A 377 8.14 -18.55 23.53
N ASP A 378 9.38 -18.29 23.91
CA ASP A 378 10.57 -19.11 23.64
C ASP A 378 10.85 -19.38 22.14
N GLY A 379 10.19 -18.63 21.25
CA GLY A 379 10.34 -18.70 19.80
C GLY A 379 11.76 -18.37 19.33
N VAL A 380 12.17 -18.95 18.20
CA VAL A 380 13.48 -18.69 17.59
C VAL A 380 13.32 -17.71 16.45
N TYR A 381 14.04 -16.59 16.52
CA TYR A 381 13.98 -15.55 15.50
C TYR A 381 15.35 -15.23 14.91
N VAL A 382 15.36 -14.93 13.62
CA VAL A 382 16.56 -14.48 12.91
C VAL A 382 16.38 -13.04 12.49
N VAL A 383 17.30 -12.16 12.89
CA VAL A 383 17.29 -10.75 12.50
C VAL A 383 18.55 -10.37 11.74
N LEU A 384 18.35 -9.97 10.48
CA LEU A 384 19.38 -9.34 9.68
C LEU A 384 19.55 -7.88 10.11
N GLY A 385 20.77 -7.51 10.50
CA GLY A 385 21.05 -6.21 11.11
C GLY A 385 20.71 -6.13 12.61
N GLY A 386 20.63 -7.27 13.30
CA GLY A 386 20.24 -7.34 14.72
C GLY A 386 21.11 -6.55 15.69
N ALA A 387 22.41 -6.41 15.40
CA ALA A 387 23.31 -5.60 16.20
C ALA A 387 23.20 -4.09 15.93
N GLY A 388 22.35 -3.66 14.99
CA GLY A 388 22.07 -2.26 14.70
C GLY A 388 21.07 -1.63 15.67
N GLY A 389 20.83 -0.33 15.57
CA GLY A 389 19.98 0.42 16.51
C GLY A 389 18.58 -0.17 16.70
N ILE A 390 17.77 -0.21 15.63
CA ILE A 390 16.39 -0.71 15.69
C ILE A 390 16.36 -2.23 15.91
N GLY A 391 17.27 -2.99 15.28
CA GLY A 391 17.38 -4.44 15.46
C GLY A 391 17.66 -4.85 16.91
N ALA A 392 18.51 -4.09 17.62
CA ALA A 392 18.82 -4.34 19.02
C ALA A 392 17.64 -3.96 19.93
N VAL A 393 16.94 -2.86 19.64
CA VAL A 393 15.70 -2.47 20.35
C VAL A 393 14.64 -3.55 20.23
N TRP A 394 14.40 -4.04 19.00
CA TRP A 394 13.46 -5.12 18.74
C TRP A 394 13.86 -6.40 19.47
N THR A 395 15.14 -6.78 19.40
CA THR A 395 15.66 -7.98 20.09
C THR A 395 15.45 -7.88 21.59
N GLU A 396 15.81 -6.75 22.20
CA GLU A 396 15.65 -6.54 23.65
C GLU A 396 14.18 -6.63 24.07
N HIS A 397 13.26 -6.13 23.25
CA HIS A 397 11.82 -6.21 23.48
C HIS A 397 11.30 -7.66 23.46
N VAL A 398 11.61 -8.44 22.42
CA VAL A 398 11.13 -9.83 22.32
C VAL A 398 11.81 -10.78 23.30
N VAL A 399 13.08 -10.55 23.62
CA VAL A 399 13.81 -11.30 24.66
C VAL A 399 13.19 -11.05 26.03
N ARG A 400 12.93 -9.78 26.38
CA ARG A 400 12.40 -9.41 27.70
C ARG A 400 10.96 -9.87 27.91
N ARG A 401 10.10 -9.74 26.88
CA ARG A 401 8.66 -10.06 27.01
C ARG A 401 8.32 -11.53 26.74
N HIS A 402 9.07 -12.21 25.88
CA HIS A 402 8.70 -13.53 25.36
C HIS A 402 9.79 -14.60 25.58
N GLY A 403 10.92 -14.27 26.21
CA GLY A 403 12.02 -15.23 26.35
C GLY A 403 12.60 -15.69 25.00
N ALA A 404 12.38 -14.92 23.94
CA ALA A 404 12.75 -15.30 22.58
C ALA A 404 14.26 -15.57 22.46
N ARG A 405 14.63 -16.58 21.65
CA ARG A 405 16.02 -16.85 21.29
C ARG A 405 16.31 -16.25 19.93
N VAL A 406 17.32 -15.38 19.86
CA VAL A 406 17.54 -14.55 18.67
C VAL A 406 18.94 -14.78 18.09
N ALA A 407 19.00 -14.98 16.77
CA ALA A 407 20.23 -14.95 16.01
C ALA A 407 20.37 -13.63 15.23
N TRP A 408 21.50 -12.98 15.39
CA TRP A 408 21.86 -11.76 14.69
C TRP A 408 22.77 -12.05 13.51
N ILE A 409 22.43 -11.49 12.35
CA ILE A 409 23.26 -11.55 11.15
C ILE A 409 23.79 -10.15 10.87
N GLY A 410 25.10 -10.04 10.62
CA GLY A 410 25.70 -8.78 10.16
C GLY A 410 27.04 -8.99 9.48
N ARG A 411 27.47 -8.01 8.68
CA ARG A 411 28.71 -8.11 7.89
C ARG A 411 30.00 -7.95 8.69
N ARG A 412 29.94 -7.27 9.84
CA ARG A 412 31.13 -6.92 10.62
C ARG A 412 31.62 -8.14 11.40
N ALA A 413 32.92 -8.21 11.67
CA ALA A 413 33.43 -9.09 12.70
C ALA A 413 32.87 -8.67 14.07
N GLU A 414 32.72 -9.64 14.98
CA GLU A 414 32.25 -9.35 16.33
C GLU A 414 33.26 -8.48 17.09
N ASP A 415 32.87 -7.24 17.37
CA ASP A 415 33.67 -6.27 18.11
C ASP A 415 33.13 -6.02 19.53
N ASP A 416 33.86 -5.22 20.31
CA ASP A 416 33.47 -4.88 21.68
C ASP A 416 32.12 -4.16 21.74
N GLY A 417 31.77 -3.40 20.69
CA GLY A 417 30.48 -2.75 20.57
C GLY A 417 29.34 -3.78 20.49
N ILE A 418 29.47 -4.77 19.60
CA ILE A 418 28.49 -5.86 19.47
C ILE A 418 28.41 -6.65 20.79
N ARG A 419 29.56 -7.03 21.38
CA ARG A 419 29.61 -7.75 22.67
C ARG A 419 28.91 -7.00 23.80
N ALA A 420 29.07 -5.67 23.86
CA ALA A 420 28.41 -4.84 24.86
C ALA A 420 26.88 -4.88 24.72
N VAL A 421 26.35 -4.87 23.50
CA VAL A 421 24.89 -4.99 23.26
C VAL A 421 24.39 -6.38 23.62
N ILE A 422 25.11 -7.45 23.23
CA ILE A 422 24.77 -8.84 23.61
C ILE A 422 24.72 -8.96 25.14
N ALA A 423 25.74 -8.47 25.84
CA ALA A 423 25.80 -8.50 27.30
C ALA A 423 24.69 -7.69 27.95
N ARG A 424 24.28 -6.55 27.36
CA ARG A 424 23.14 -5.75 27.85
C ARG A 424 21.84 -6.53 27.76
N ILE A 425 21.56 -7.14 26.60
CA ILE A 425 20.33 -7.91 26.38
C ILE A 425 20.31 -9.20 27.22
N GLY A 426 21.47 -9.84 27.41
CA GLY A 426 21.62 -11.02 28.28
C GLY A 426 21.28 -10.77 29.75
N LYS A 427 21.16 -9.51 30.20
CA LYS A 427 20.70 -9.17 31.56
C LYS A 427 19.18 -9.27 31.73
N VAL A 428 18.42 -9.28 30.64
CA VAL A 428 16.94 -9.26 30.67
C VAL A 428 16.30 -10.51 30.06
N GLY A 429 17.09 -11.46 29.58
CA GLY A 429 16.64 -12.74 29.02
C GLY A 429 17.76 -13.44 28.24
N PRO A 430 17.43 -14.44 27.39
CA PRO A 430 18.42 -15.13 26.58
C PRO A 430 19.29 -14.19 25.74
N ALA A 431 20.62 -14.32 25.86
CA ALA A 431 21.54 -13.51 25.08
C ALA A 431 21.48 -13.91 23.59
N PRO A 432 21.44 -12.94 22.65
CA PRO A 432 21.44 -13.25 21.23
C PRO A 432 22.80 -13.81 20.79
N ILE A 433 22.79 -14.70 19.79
CA ILE A 433 24.02 -15.16 19.13
C ILE A 433 24.33 -14.25 17.94
N TYR A 434 25.61 -13.96 17.69
CA TYR A 434 26.04 -13.18 16.53
C TYR A 434 26.71 -14.07 15.48
N ILE A 435 26.31 -13.89 14.22
CA ILE A 435 26.88 -14.59 13.07
C ILE A 435 27.33 -13.55 12.04
N ALA A 436 28.65 -13.46 11.86
CA ALA A 436 29.24 -12.60 10.84
C ALA A 436 29.05 -13.23 9.45
N ALA A 437 28.25 -12.58 8.60
CA ALA A 437 27.97 -13.04 7.24
C ALA A 437 27.55 -11.87 6.35
N ASP A 438 27.88 -11.97 5.06
CA ASP A 438 27.33 -11.07 4.04
C ASP A 438 26.00 -11.59 3.53
N ALA A 439 24.93 -10.82 3.72
CA ALA A 439 23.59 -11.21 3.30
C ALA A 439 23.39 -11.12 1.77
N THR A 440 24.34 -10.51 1.04
CA THR A 440 24.33 -10.55 -0.42
C THR A 440 24.94 -11.84 -0.98
N ASP A 441 25.59 -12.68 -0.16
CA ASP A 441 26.07 -14.01 -0.55
C ASP A 441 25.00 -15.07 -0.19
N PRO A 442 24.32 -15.68 -1.19
CA PRO A 442 23.31 -16.69 -0.93
C PRO A 442 23.89 -17.89 -0.17
N ALA A 443 25.12 -18.33 -0.49
CA ALA A 443 25.74 -19.47 0.18
C ALA A 443 26.11 -19.15 1.64
N ALA A 444 26.44 -17.89 1.95
CA ALA A 444 26.61 -17.47 3.34
C ALA A 444 25.30 -17.55 4.12
N MET A 445 24.19 -17.14 3.52
CA MET A 445 22.88 -17.22 4.15
C MET A 445 22.42 -18.67 4.39
N GLU A 446 22.81 -19.61 3.54
CA GLU A 446 22.58 -21.04 3.79
C GLU A 446 23.35 -21.55 5.01
N ARG A 447 24.65 -21.20 5.12
CA ARG A 447 25.48 -21.56 6.28
C ARG A 447 24.96 -20.93 7.57
N VAL A 448 24.44 -19.71 7.49
CA VAL A 448 23.77 -19.03 8.61
C VAL A 448 22.54 -19.81 9.05
N ARG A 449 21.64 -20.19 8.13
CA ARG A 449 20.46 -21.03 8.44
C ARG A 449 20.86 -22.30 9.18
N ASP A 450 21.87 -23.02 8.68
CA ASP A 450 22.32 -24.27 9.29
C ASP A 450 22.88 -24.03 10.71
N THR A 451 23.70 -22.99 10.87
CA THR A 451 24.24 -22.59 12.18
C THR A 451 23.13 -22.23 13.18
N VAL A 452 22.08 -21.53 12.74
CA VAL A 452 20.95 -21.16 13.58
C VAL A 452 20.17 -22.41 13.99
N ARG A 453 19.89 -23.31 13.05
CA ARG A 453 19.16 -24.55 13.32
C ARG A 453 19.90 -25.43 14.32
N ASP A 454 21.22 -25.55 14.18
CA ASP A 454 22.06 -26.35 15.08
C ASP A 454 22.14 -25.75 16.49
N ARG A 455 22.17 -24.42 16.63
CA ARG A 455 22.36 -23.75 17.93
C ARG A 455 21.06 -23.42 18.66
N LEU A 456 20.01 -23.06 17.94
CA LEU A 456 18.76 -22.54 18.50
C LEU A 456 17.54 -23.42 18.17
N GLY A 457 17.58 -24.22 17.10
CA GLY A 457 16.46 -25.04 16.62
C GLY A 457 15.66 -24.37 15.49
N PRO A 458 14.45 -24.89 15.19
CA PRO A 458 13.63 -24.43 14.07
C PRO A 458 13.25 -22.96 14.18
N VAL A 459 13.33 -22.21 13.07
CA VAL A 459 13.08 -20.76 13.07
C VAL A 459 11.58 -20.48 12.97
N THR A 460 11.09 -19.65 13.88
CA THR A 460 9.68 -19.21 13.97
C THR A 460 9.42 -17.92 13.21
N GLY A 461 10.42 -17.03 13.09
CA GLY A 461 10.25 -15.78 12.35
C GLY A 461 11.55 -15.17 11.89
N ILE A 462 11.48 -14.39 10.80
CA ILE A 462 12.59 -13.62 10.26
C ILE A 462 12.31 -12.12 10.34
N VAL A 463 13.36 -11.34 10.54
CA VAL A 463 13.29 -9.87 10.58
C VAL A 463 14.38 -9.27 9.72
N HIS A 464 14.00 -8.44 8.75
CA HIS A 464 14.94 -7.64 7.98
C HIS A 464 15.03 -6.22 8.57
N SER A 465 16.05 -5.98 9.39
CA SER A 465 16.34 -4.68 10.03
C SER A 465 17.58 -3.98 9.44
N ALA A 466 18.25 -4.58 8.46
CA ALA A 466 19.46 -4.00 7.90
C ALA A 466 19.15 -2.70 7.13
N LEU A 467 20.05 -1.74 7.31
CA LEU A 467 19.97 -0.41 6.74
C LEU A 467 21.39 0.04 6.34
N VAL A 468 21.51 0.52 5.11
CA VAL A 468 22.68 1.25 4.62
C VAL A 468 22.15 2.56 4.05
N LEU A 469 22.52 3.68 4.67
CA LEU A 469 22.20 5.02 4.17
C LEU A 469 23.44 5.61 3.51
N GLN A 470 23.31 5.96 2.23
CA GLN A 470 24.37 6.57 1.43
C GLN A 470 23.75 7.67 0.54
N ASP A 471 23.13 8.64 1.19
CA ASP A 471 22.39 9.71 0.50
C ASP A 471 23.34 10.58 -0.33
N ALA A 472 22.96 10.84 -1.57
CA ALA A 472 23.64 11.75 -2.48
C ALA A 472 22.66 12.19 -3.57
N SER A 473 22.83 13.41 -4.10
CA SER A 473 22.14 13.79 -5.33
C SER A 473 22.54 12.84 -6.45
N LEU A 474 21.63 12.52 -7.37
CA LEU A 474 21.92 11.60 -8.47
C LEU A 474 23.12 12.08 -9.30
N ALA A 475 23.26 13.39 -9.48
CA ALA A 475 24.40 13.98 -10.17
C ALA A 475 25.75 13.59 -9.54
N ARG A 476 25.82 13.52 -8.20
CA ARG A 476 27.04 13.22 -7.43
C ARG A 476 27.18 11.74 -7.06
N MET A 477 26.11 10.97 -7.14
CA MET A 477 26.12 9.54 -6.84
C MET A 477 26.81 8.78 -7.97
N ASP A 478 27.75 7.91 -7.60
CA ASP A 478 28.31 6.91 -8.52
C ASP A 478 27.54 5.59 -8.45
N GLU A 479 27.71 4.75 -9.46
CA GLU A 479 26.98 3.49 -9.57
C GLU A 479 27.32 2.52 -8.43
N ALA A 480 28.57 2.54 -7.94
CA ALA A 480 29.01 1.68 -6.83
C ALA A 480 28.25 2.01 -5.53
N THR A 481 28.06 3.30 -5.24
CA THR A 481 27.29 3.79 -4.10
C THR A 481 25.81 3.42 -4.24
N PHE A 482 25.24 3.60 -5.44
CA PHE A 482 23.85 3.20 -5.71
C PHE A 482 23.64 1.70 -5.49
N ARG A 483 24.52 0.87 -6.06
CA ARG A 483 24.50 -0.60 -5.93
C ARG A 483 24.64 -1.06 -4.50
N ALA A 484 25.57 -0.49 -3.73
CA ALA A 484 25.81 -0.90 -2.35
C ALA A 484 24.59 -0.63 -1.45
N ALA A 485 23.93 0.52 -1.62
CA ALA A 485 22.69 0.84 -0.92
C ALA A 485 21.53 -0.06 -1.37
N LEU A 486 21.40 -0.32 -2.67
CA LEU A 486 20.36 -1.19 -3.22
C LEU A 486 20.51 -2.64 -2.73
N ALA A 487 21.70 -3.22 -2.82
CA ALA A 487 21.96 -4.62 -2.46
C ALA A 487 21.70 -4.91 -0.96
N ALA A 488 21.90 -3.90 -0.10
CA ALA A 488 21.59 -4.01 1.32
C ALA A 488 20.08 -4.15 1.62
N LYS A 489 19.22 -3.86 0.64
CA LYS A 489 17.76 -4.03 0.71
C LYS A 489 17.28 -5.17 -0.20
N VAL A 490 17.68 -5.16 -1.47
CA VAL A 490 17.22 -6.13 -2.47
C VAL A 490 17.81 -7.50 -2.20
N ASP A 491 19.10 -7.71 -2.46
CA ASP A 491 19.79 -8.99 -2.31
C ASP A 491 19.60 -9.55 -0.89
N ALA A 492 19.80 -8.68 0.10
CA ALA A 492 19.66 -9.01 1.51
C ALA A 492 18.27 -9.56 1.86
N SER A 493 17.18 -8.97 1.35
CA SER A 493 15.82 -9.44 1.64
C SER A 493 15.50 -10.72 0.89
N VAL A 494 15.90 -10.83 -0.38
CA VAL A 494 15.69 -12.03 -1.22
C VAL A 494 16.43 -13.22 -0.63
N HIS A 495 17.71 -13.08 -0.29
CA HIS A 495 18.51 -14.18 0.24
C HIS A 495 18.10 -14.57 1.66
N LEU A 496 17.71 -13.61 2.51
CA LEU A 496 17.15 -13.93 3.83
C LEU A 496 15.87 -14.75 3.68
N ALA A 497 14.91 -14.29 2.88
CA ALA A 497 13.67 -15.01 2.66
C ALA A 497 13.92 -16.39 2.04
N ALA A 498 14.76 -16.49 1.01
CA ALA A 498 15.10 -17.75 0.35
C ALA A 498 15.77 -18.76 1.31
N ALA A 499 16.71 -18.30 2.14
CA ALA A 499 17.41 -19.16 3.09
C ALA A 499 16.47 -19.71 4.17
N PHE A 500 15.43 -18.99 4.57
CA PHE A 500 14.53 -19.43 5.64
C PHE A 500 13.14 -19.87 5.16
N ALA A 501 12.86 -19.86 3.85
CA ALA A 501 11.55 -20.20 3.28
C ALA A 501 11.04 -21.63 3.58
N ARG A 502 11.92 -22.55 4.00
CA ARG A 502 11.59 -23.94 4.37
C ARG A 502 11.48 -24.16 5.88
N GLU A 503 11.77 -23.14 6.68
CA GLU A 503 11.55 -23.18 8.13
C GLU A 503 10.06 -22.99 8.44
N PRO A 504 9.57 -23.44 9.60
CA PRO A 504 8.17 -23.26 10.01
C PRO A 504 7.90 -21.81 10.45
N LEU A 505 8.08 -20.87 9.53
CA LEU A 505 7.90 -19.44 9.78
C LEU A 505 6.42 -19.11 10.01
N GLU A 506 6.14 -18.43 11.10
CA GLU A 506 4.82 -17.87 11.43
C GLU A 506 4.72 -16.41 11.02
N THR A 507 5.85 -15.72 10.85
CA THR A 507 5.89 -14.34 10.37
C THR A 507 7.23 -13.98 9.73
N ALA A 508 7.19 -13.07 8.76
CA ALA A 508 8.34 -12.38 8.22
C ALA A 508 8.14 -10.86 8.37
N ILE A 509 9.04 -10.20 9.09
CA ILE A 509 8.93 -8.77 9.42
C ILE A 509 9.97 -7.98 8.61
N PHE A 510 9.53 -6.97 7.88
CA PHE A 510 10.39 -6.12 7.06
C PHE A 510 10.36 -4.69 7.58
N PHE A 511 11.52 -4.21 8.04
CA PHE A 511 11.69 -2.80 8.40
C PHE A 511 12.02 -2.01 7.13
N SER A 512 11.02 -1.27 6.67
CA SER A 512 11.12 -0.37 5.55
C SER A 512 11.11 1.09 6.06
N SER A 513 10.79 2.03 5.18
CA SER A 513 10.83 3.46 5.51
C SER A 513 9.71 4.22 4.83
N MET A 514 9.38 5.37 5.42
CA MET A 514 8.55 6.38 4.77
C MET A 514 9.08 6.84 3.41
N MET A 515 10.36 6.57 3.10
CA MET A 515 10.93 6.85 1.78
C MET A 515 10.32 6.02 0.64
N SER A 516 9.58 4.94 0.91
CA SER A 516 8.75 4.28 -0.11
C SER A 516 7.64 5.19 -0.67
N PHE A 517 7.21 6.19 0.11
CA PHE A 517 6.14 7.14 -0.21
C PHE A 517 6.72 8.52 -0.51
N ALA A 518 7.48 9.08 0.45
CA ALA A 518 7.99 10.43 0.36
C ALA A 518 9.06 10.61 -0.73
N LYS A 519 9.85 9.56 -1.05
CA LYS A 519 10.80 9.53 -2.18
C LYS A 519 11.59 10.84 -2.34
N SER A 520 12.19 11.31 -1.24
CA SER A 520 12.80 12.63 -1.19
C SER A 520 13.97 12.78 -2.18
N ALA A 521 14.20 14.00 -2.66
CA ALA A 521 15.34 14.32 -3.51
C ALA A 521 16.67 13.96 -2.80
N GLY A 522 17.64 13.42 -3.56
CA GLY A 522 18.91 12.94 -3.00
C GLY A 522 18.87 11.61 -2.24
N GLN A 523 17.72 10.92 -2.20
CA GLN A 523 17.56 9.60 -1.57
C GLN A 523 17.13 8.52 -2.55
N ALA A 524 17.46 8.67 -3.83
CA ALA A 524 17.00 7.76 -4.90
C ALA A 524 17.42 6.30 -4.69
N ASN A 525 18.64 6.05 -4.19
CA ASN A 525 19.13 4.70 -3.87
C ASN A 525 18.35 4.06 -2.71
N TYR A 526 18.08 4.84 -1.66
CA TYR A 526 17.35 4.36 -0.50
C TYR A 526 15.86 4.16 -0.79
N ALA A 527 15.22 5.10 -1.49
CA ALA A 527 13.85 5.00 -1.95
C ALA A 527 13.66 3.76 -2.85
N ALA A 528 14.57 3.52 -3.80
CA ALA A 528 14.53 2.34 -4.65
C ALA A 528 14.57 1.02 -3.86
N GLY A 529 15.50 0.90 -2.89
CA GLY A 529 15.57 -0.29 -2.04
C GLY A 529 14.32 -0.49 -1.17
N CYS A 530 13.74 0.60 -0.65
CA CYS A 530 12.53 0.55 0.16
C CYS A 530 11.28 0.16 -0.65
N THR A 531 11.08 0.72 -1.85
CA THR A 531 9.94 0.33 -2.69
C THR A 531 10.02 -1.12 -3.15
N PHE A 532 11.23 -1.64 -3.39
CA PHE A 532 11.42 -3.07 -3.65
C PHE A 532 11.05 -3.92 -2.45
N VAL A 533 11.58 -3.62 -1.25
CA VAL A 533 11.32 -4.44 -0.06
C VAL A 533 9.82 -4.49 0.27
N ASP A 534 9.11 -3.38 0.09
CA ASP A 534 7.66 -3.35 0.29
C ASP A 534 6.95 -4.29 -0.70
N ALA A 535 7.20 -4.15 -2.00
CA ALA A 535 6.61 -5.02 -3.02
C ALA A 535 7.01 -6.49 -2.84
N PHE A 536 8.29 -6.75 -2.51
CA PHE A 536 8.81 -8.09 -2.29
C PHE A 536 8.15 -8.77 -1.10
N ALA A 537 7.96 -8.07 0.01
CA ALA A 537 7.30 -8.63 1.19
C ALA A 537 5.84 -9.00 0.92
N HIS A 538 5.09 -8.16 0.18
CA HIS A 538 3.74 -8.51 -0.30
C HIS A 538 3.75 -9.77 -1.18
N ALA A 539 4.63 -9.79 -2.19
CA ALA A 539 4.76 -10.91 -3.12
C ALA A 539 5.16 -12.22 -2.41
N PHE A 540 6.11 -12.14 -1.48
CA PHE A 540 6.58 -13.25 -0.66
C PHE A 540 5.45 -13.82 0.20
N GLY A 541 4.71 -12.95 0.91
CA GLY A 541 3.62 -13.38 1.77
C GLY A 541 2.51 -14.08 0.99
N HIS A 542 2.12 -13.51 -0.16
CA HIS A 542 1.17 -14.13 -1.07
C HIS A 542 1.65 -15.49 -1.61
N ALA A 543 2.90 -15.57 -2.09
CA ALA A 543 3.43 -16.77 -2.75
C ALA A 543 3.73 -17.94 -1.80
N THR A 544 3.98 -17.65 -0.52
CA THR A 544 4.36 -18.66 0.50
C THR A 544 3.26 -18.95 1.50
N GLY A 545 2.28 -18.07 1.65
CA GLY A 545 1.28 -18.11 2.72
C GLY A 545 1.84 -17.70 4.09
N ILE A 546 3.10 -17.29 4.18
CA ILE A 546 3.72 -16.81 5.43
C ILE A 546 3.30 -15.35 5.65
N PRO A 547 2.71 -14.98 6.80
CA PRO A 547 2.36 -13.59 7.09
C PRO A 547 3.57 -12.65 7.00
N ALA A 548 3.59 -11.81 5.96
CA ALA A 548 4.60 -10.77 5.78
C ALA A 548 4.09 -9.44 6.34
N LYS A 549 4.88 -8.83 7.23
CA LYS A 549 4.52 -7.61 7.97
C LYS A 549 5.56 -6.53 7.69
N ILE A 550 5.13 -5.41 7.11
CA ILE A 550 5.98 -4.32 6.66
C ILE A 550 5.69 -3.10 7.53
N ILE A 551 6.73 -2.55 8.15
CA ILE A 551 6.63 -1.28 8.86
C ILE A 551 7.53 -0.23 8.21
N ASN A 552 6.91 0.80 7.64
CA ASN A 552 7.60 1.93 7.03
C ASN A 552 7.91 2.95 8.13
N TRP A 553 9.11 2.86 8.69
CA TRP A 553 9.52 3.74 9.78
C TRP A 553 9.70 5.19 9.33
N GLY A 554 9.22 6.09 10.18
CA GLY A 554 9.61 7.49 10.24
C GLY A 554 11.00 7.68 10.85
N PHE A 555 11.24 8.89 11.38
CA PHE A 555 12.54 9.27 11.89
C PHE A 555 12.83 8.67 13.27
N TRP A 556 13.94 7.94 13.40
CA TRP A 556 14.46 7.43 14.68
C TRP A 556 15.66 8.29 15.12
N GLY A 557 15.41 9.31 15.94
CA GLY A 557 16.42 10.30 16.34
C GLY A 557 17.24 9.91 17.58
N SER A 558 16.81 8.89 18.34
CA SER A 558 17.48 8.42 19.56
C SER A 558 18.32 7.15 19.35
N VAL A 559 18.11 6.41 18.26
CA VAL A 559 18.83 5.17 17.94
C VAL A 559 19.11 5.04 16.45
N GLY A 560 20.19 4.31 16.10
CA GLY A 560 20.54 4.01 14.71
C GLY A 560 21.36 5.09 14.01
N VAL A 561 21.48 4.96 12.70
CA VAL A 561 22.45 5.70 11.86
C VAL A 561 22.16 7.20 11.73
N VAL A 562 20.96 7.65 12.06
CA VAL A 562 20.54 9.07 11.96
C VAL A 562 20.43 9.78 13.31
N ALA A 563 20.91 9.17 14.40
CA ALA A 563 20.85 9.71 15.76
C ALA A 563 21.86 10.84 16.07
N THR A 564 22.08 11.76 15.12
CA THR A 564 22.96 12.94 15.29
C THR A 564 22.15 14.21 15.55
N ASP A 565 22.72 15.18 16.27
CA ASP A 565 22.04 16.45 16.60
C ASP A 565 21.60 17.24 15.37
N ILE A 566 22.41 17.24 14.31
CA ILE A 566 22.12 17.94 13.05
C ILE A 566 20.88 17.35 12.37
N HIS A 567 20.77 16.02 12.33
CA HIS A 567 19.60 15.36 11.75
C HIS A 567 18.35 15.59 12.58
N ARG A 568 18.46 15.53 13.92
CA ARG A 568 17.34 15.80 14.83
C ARG A 568 16.76 17.20 14.61
N GLU A 569 17.61 18.24 14.61
CA GLU A 569 17.14 19.62 14.42
C GLU A 569 16.56 19.85 13.02
N ARG A 570 17.12 19.20 11.97
CA ARG A 570 16.55 19.25 10.62
C ARG A 570 15.15 18.65 10.57
N MET A 571 14.97 17.45 11.11
CA MET A 571 13.66 16.77 11.09
C MET A 571 12.62 17.52 11.92
N ARG A 572 13.03 18.09 13.06
CA ARG A 572 12.19 18.94 13.90
C ARG A 572 11.66 20.15 13.15
N ARG A 573 12.49 20.80 12.32
CA ARG A 573 12.07 21.93 11.47
C ARG A 573 11.04 21.52 10.42
N TYR A 574 11.11 20.29 9.92
CA TYR A 574 10.10 19.69 9.04
C TYR A 574 8.86 19.17 9.78
N GLY A 575 8.78 19.35 11.11
CA GLY A 575 7.62 18.94 11.91
C GLY A 575 7.62 17.47 12.32
N PHE A 576 8.71 16.72 12.10
CA PHE A 576 8.84 15.33 12.48
C PHE A 576 9.58 15.17 13.81
N GLY A 577 8.97 14.40 14.71
CA GLY A 577 9.57 13.97 15.97
C GLY A 577 10.38 12.68 15.84
N SER A 578 11.22 12.41 16.84
CA SER A 578 11.95 11.14 16.98
C SER A 578 11.02 10.05 17.51
N VAL A 579 10.86 8.96 16.76
CA VAL A 579 10.26 7.73 17.23
C VAL A 579 11.14 7.14 18.34
N GLU A 580 10.53 6.91 19.50
CA GLU A 580 11.22 6.29 20.64
C GLU A 580 11.00 4.76 20.68
N PRO A 581 11.95 3.99 21.27
CA PRO A 581 11.90 2.53 21.31
C PRO A 581 10.55 1.93 21.73
N GLU A 582 9.97 2.40 22.83
CA GLU A 582 8.72 1.87 23.37
C GLU A 582 7.54 2.15 22.42
N GLU A 583 7.50 3.34 21.83
CA GLU A 583 6.48 3.76 20.86
C GLU A 583 6.56 2.90 19.60
N GLY A 584 7.77 2.72 19.06
CA GLY A 584 8.00 1.90 17.87
C GLY A 584 7.62 0.43 18.10
N MET A 585 8.00 -0.16 19.24
CA MET A 585 7.66 -1.56 19.51
C MET A 585 6.17 -1.77 19.72
N ALA A 586 5.46 -0.85 20.39
CA ALA A 586 4.00 -0.90 20.52
C ALA A 586 3.31 -0.80 19.15
N ALA A 587 3.79 0.08 18.27
CA ALA A 587 3.29 0.19 16.90
C ALA A 587 3.53 -1.10 16.09
N LEU A 588 4.68 -1.74 16.26
CA LEU A 588 4.98 -3.02 15.61
C LEU A 588 4.06 -4.14 16.11
N GLU A 589 3.85 -4.28 17.42
CA GLU A 589 2.90 -5.26 17.97
C GLU A 589 1.49 -5.03 17.43
N THR A 590 1.09 -3.76 17.32
CA THR A 590 -0.19 -3.38 16.73
C THR A 590 -0.31 -3.84 15.28
N LEU A 591 0.72 -3.64 14.45
CA LEU A 591 0.78 -4.16 13.07
C LEU A 591 0.71 -5.69 13.02
N LEU A 592 1.43 -6.39 13.90
CA LEU A 592 1.45 -7.85 13.91
C LEU A 592 0.06 -8.44 14.19
N ALA A 593 -0.73 -7.80 15.05
CA ALA A 593 -2.13 -8.18 15.31
C ALA A 593 -3.13 -7.67 14.27
N ALA A 594 -2.79 -6.62 13.52
CA ALA A 594 -3.70 -6.00 12.57
C ALA A 594 -4.00 -6.90 11.35
N PRO A 595 -5.17 -6.74 10.70
CA PRO A 595 -5.50 -7.46 9.47
C PRO A 595 -4.72 -6.97 8.25
N VAL A 596 -3.98 -5.86 8.38
CA VAL A 596 -3.16 -5.29 7.29
C VAL A 596 -1.74 -5.86 7.30
N GLY A 597 -1.14 -5.96 6.12
CA GLY A 597 0.25 -6.39 5.93
C GLY A 597 1.27 -5.26 6.07
N GLN A 598 0.86 -4.00 5.92
CA GLN A 598 1.77 -2.86 5.86
C GLN A 598 1.20 -1.63 6.58
N VAL A 599 2.03 -0.96 7.37
CA VAL A 599 1.74 0.38 7.92
C VAL A 599 2.99 1.25 7.91
N ALA A 600 2.78 2.55 7.77
CA ALA A 600 3.75 3.58 8.07
C ALA A 600 3.57 4.07 9.50
N PHE A 601 4.68 4.33 10.18
CA PHE A 601 4.67 4.85 11.55
C PHE A 601 5.53 6.11 11.66
N LEU A 602 4.90 7.20 12.08
CA LEU A 602 5.53 8.52 12.19
C LEU A 602 5.28 9.09 13.59
N LYS A 603 6.16 10.00 14.00
CA LYS A 603 5.90 10.92 15.10
C LYS A 603 5.94 12.34 14.56
N THR A 604 4.95 13.15 14.90
CA THR A 604 4.85 14.54 14.46
C THR A 604 4.90 15.49 15.66
N GLU A 605 5.57 16.62 15.49
CA GLU A 605 5.64 17.72 16.48
C GLU A 605 4.65 18.85 16.17
N ARG A 606 3.93 18.74 15.06
CA ARG A 606 2.87 19.65 14.65
C ARG A 606 1.71 18.84 14.11
N ALA A 607 0.52 19.44 14.09
CA ALA A 607 -0.62 18.80 13.47
C ALA A 607 -0.28 18.47 12.02
N LEU A 608 -0.62 17.27 11.55
CA LEU A 608 -0.48 16.92 10.13
C LEU A 608 -1.41 17.81 9.32
N THR A 609 -0.91 18.95 8.88
CA THR A 609 -1.41 19.63 7.69
C THR A 609 -0.89 18.89 6.46
N ARG A 610 -1.44 19.20 5.28
CA ARG A 610 -1.14 18.63 3.94
C ARG A 610 0.35 18.53 3.53
N ASP A 611 1.29 18.81 4.43
CA ASP A 611 2.74 18.92 4.22
C ASP A 611 3.48 17.56 4.21
N VAL A 612 2.80 16.44 4.49
CA VAL A 612 3.33 15.08 4.25
C VAL A 612 2.70 14.55 2.98
N ASP A 613 3.51 14.43 1.92
CA ASP A 613 3.08 13.97 0.59
C ASP A 613 2.25 12.68 0.68
N GLY A 614 1.02 12.73 0.17
CA GLY A 614 0.13 11.58 0.00
C GLY A 614 -0.77 11.21 1.19
N VAL A 615 -0.78 11.97 2.29
CA VAL A 615 -1.70 11.73 3.43
C VAL A 615 -3.08 12.34 3.16
N THR A 616 -4.16 11.57 3.36
CA THR A 616 -5.55 12.02 3.16
C THR A 616 -6.27 12.34 4.48
N ASP A 617 -7.43 12.99 4.37
CA ASP A 617 -8.32 13.29 5.51
C ASP A 617 -9.16 12.06 5.94
N ASP A 618 -9.14 10.98 5.15
CA ASP A 618 -9.86 9.74 5.47
C ASP A 618 -9.22 9.05 6.68
N THR A 619 -9.98 8.21 7.39
CA THR A 619 -9.47 7.43 8.51
C THR A 619 -9.90 5.98 8.41
N LEU A 620 -8.96 5.07 8.60
CA LEU A 620 -9.21 3.64 8.68
C LEU A 620 -9.26 3.21 10.15
N ILE A 621 -10.40 2.69 10.59
CA ILE A 621 -10.57 2.16 11.95
C ILE A 621 -10.87 0.65 11.82
N ALA A 622 -9.97 -0.18 12.35
CA ALA A 622 -10.19 -1.61 12.43
C ALA A 622 -10.40 -2.01 13.90
N LEU A 623 -11.64 -2.42 14.21
CA LEU A 623 -12.05 -2.86 15.54
C LEU A 623 -11.90 -4.39 15.69
N PRO A 624 -11.83 -4.93 16.91
CA PRO A 624 -11.78 -6.37 17.13
C PRO A 624 -13.02 -7.06 16.54
N ASN A 625 -12.89 -8.34 16.17
CA ASN A 625 -13.94 -9.19 15.60
C ASN A 625 -15.15 -9.46 16.54
N GLN A 626 -15.32 -8.70 17.63
CA GLN A 626 -16.43 -8.88 18.57
C GLN A 626 -17.11 -7.55 18.85
N ALA A 627 -18.08 -7.22 17.99
CA ALA A 627 -19.11 -6.23 18.30
C ALA A 627 -20.28 -6.93 19.03
N PRO A 628 -20.97 -6.25 19.97
CA PRO A 628 -22.16 -6.82 20.63
C PRO A 628 -23.26 -7.12 19.60
N PRO A 629 -24.09 -8.16 19.82
CA PRO A 629 -25.11 -8.55 18.84
C PRO A 629 -26.16 -7.46 18.61
N VAL A 630 -26.34 -7.03 17.37
CA VAL A 630 -27.35 -5.98 17.04
C VAL A 630 -28.79 -6.51 17.09
N LEU A 631 -28.96 -7.83 17.05
CA LEU A 631 -30.27 -8.49 17.01
C LEU A 631 -30.82 -8.82 18.41
N ALA A 632 -30.07 -8.52 19.47
CA ALA A 632 -30.52 -8.74 20.83
C ALA A 632 -31.76 -7.88 21.15
N GLY A 633 -32.91 -8.52 21.37
CA GLY A 633 -34.19 -7.86 21.65
C GLY A 633 -35.08 -7.55 20.43
N LEU A 634 -34.64 -7.90 19.21
CA LEU A 634 -35.49 -7.85 18.01
C LEU A 634 -36.16 -9.23 17.81
N GLU A 635 -37.49 -9.32 17.94
CA GLU A 635 -38.24 -10.51 17.51
C GLU A 635 -38.15 -10.65 15.98
N LEU A 636 -37.15 -11.40 15.53
CA LEU A 636 -36.94 -11.69 14.12
C LEU A 636 -37.86 -12.82 13.66
N PHE A 637 -38.44 -12.63 12.48
CA PHE A 637 -39.15 -13.62 11.66
C PHE A 637 -39.76 -14.77 12.49
N GLY A 638 -40.94 -14.52 13.09
CA GLY A 638 -41.67 -15.52 13.88
C GLY A 638 -41.58 -16.90 13.24
N ARG A 639 -40.86 -17.81 13.91
CA ARG A 639 -40.74 -19.20 13.48
C ARG A 639 -42.13 -19.82 13.51
N THR A 640 -42.79 -19.94 12.36
CA THR A 640 -43.80 -20.97 12.19
C THR A 640 -43.09 -22.32 12.26
N ARG A 641 -43.08 -22.92 13.46
CA ARG A 641 -42.91 -24.36 13.59
C ARG A 641 -44.07 -24.99 12.82
N HIS A 642 -43.80 -25.56 11.65
CA HIS A 642 -44.66 -26.60 11.11
C HIS A 642 -44.32 -27.89 11.87
N GLY A 643 -45.33 -28.46 12.51
CA GLY A 643 -45.27 -29.75 13.19
C GLY A 643 -45.33 -30.92 12.23
#